data_AF-A0A970X1W1-F1
#
_entry.id   AF-A0A970X1W1-F1
#
_cell.length_a   1.000
_cell.length_b   1.000
_cell.length_c   1.000
_cell.angle_alpha   90.00
_cell.angle_beta   90.00
_cell.angle_gamma   90.00
#
_symmetry.space_group_name_H-M   'P 1'
#
loop_
_entity.id
_entity.type
_entity.pdbx_description
1 polymer ?
#
loop_
_entity_poly.entity_id
_entity_poly.type
_entity_poly.pdbx_seq_one_letter_code
_entity_poly.pdbx_strand_id
1 'polypeptide(L)'
;FKNNPWGVSRYEDLSIAQRKMLFKYSLINNAYLSTTIVNFYNGTYNENVVMRRQTAFDVYDSLPFIPANSLPPFPAWDKYRSKGLYLMKDETKVPLVFFAKDFLRKQVITNEDFRLFSGGQQRESDDFYLFTTKVIEPDIVCKNGYINVIDKVMVPPYNMSDYIRNNANTSIFSKLLDRFSAPFYDAALTENYRKINKDFADSIFVLKYFASRGGSTVLPTGASATNLLPFDPGWNSYTVSNDVEVDMAAMFVPTDEAMTAYLNSPMGKILGERFNWDWEQIPDNIVLPFIKRHMRTSFVESVPSRFSKMVDAENYRMPVQNSHVEQTYTGVNGQVYVTNNVYPPVDYISVFSPVLLSGNTKVMKWAIEITETSAYDQTLFAFYKLYLNALSSHYSLFIPTDEYFETFLDPIAYGQEVPAVIKYKYNEVETPTLDVGVYAVVYKFDKLTNTVGDSVTLIQDAAFLKNRLWNILDGHVVVGDVEDGRQFFVTKGNDIIKVTGKDKALTVQGGYDLDKGQTCRVNEVFRQENGSTYFIDKPIQPALKSVFTVMSETPEFSEFYNLLNGVPDTCISQIFSEGGVDNQRINFFSAFRYTIYVPTNDAIQRALNNHIIQPWDTIYAIADPVQQGLEIQKMIRFLRYHFQDDAVFIGQPVDDVYQSATIRLGGDNYQNTAGFATAVNKYYKLKVKSTDHSLTLTTETNKSVPVQTSGNLYNIVVKDYIFDKILSQYKNVDGTGAGSAFNTSRITTGSSAVIHQISDVLTYQ
;
A
#
# COMPACT_ATOMS: atom_id res chain seq x y z
N PHE A 1 16.23 37.68 35.77
CA PHE A 1 17.44 36.85 36.01
C PHE A 1 17.17 35.52 36.70
N LYS A 2 16.09 35.31 37.47
CA LYS A 2 15.73 33.96 37.94
C LYS A 2 15.41 33.04 36.75
N ASN A 3 15.91 31.79 36.75
CA ASN A 3 15.67 30.76 35.74
C ASN A 3 16.11 31.10 34.31
N ASN A 4 17.28 31.71 34.13
CA ASN A 4 17.86 31.96 32.80
C ASN A 4 18.77 30.79 32.35
N PRO A 5 18.91 30.55 31.04
CA PRO A 5 19.71 29.44 30.51
C PRO A 5 21.22 29.60 30.73
N TRP A 6 21.70 30.75 31.18
CA TRP A 6 23.12 31.06 31.38
C TRP A 6 23.55 31.05 32.85
N GLY A 7 22.63 30.78 33.79
CA GLY A 7 22.93 30.76 35.23
C GLY A 7 23.35 32.11 35.81
N VAL A 8 23.11 33.23 35.12
CA VAL A 8 23.55 34.57 35.56
C VAL A 8 22.57 35.21 36.57
N SER A 9 23.08 35.99 37.52
CA SER A 9 22.24 36.57 38.59
C SER A 9 21.92 38.05 38.36
N ARG A 10 22.76 38.75 37.58
CA ARG A 10 22.65 40.18 37.22
C ARG A 10 23.22 40.44 35.82
N TYR A 11 22.98 41.63 35.28
CA TYR A 11 23.41 42.00 33.93
C TYR A 11 24.94 41.96 33.76
N GLU A 12 25.67 42.34 34.81
CA GLU A 12 27.13 42.41 34.80
C GLU A 12 27.78 41.03 34.66
N ASP A 13 27.06 39.97 35.02
CA ASP A 13 27.53 38.58 34.89
C ASP A 13 27.44 38.07 33.43
N LEU A 14 26.72 38.78 32.54
CA LEU A 14 26.64 38.42 31.12
C LEU A 14 27.96 38.71 30.41
N SER A 15 28.41 37.76 29.59
CA SER A 15 29.56 37.96 28.70
C SER A 15 29.26 39.04 27.64
N ILE A 16 30.29 39.64 27.07
CA ILE A 16 30.15 40.61 25.98
C ILE A 16 29.36 40.01 24.80
N ALA A 17 29.59 38.74 24.48
CA ALA A 17 28.87 38.02 23.43
C ALA A 17 27.37 37.90 23.75
N GLN A 18 27.02 37.52 24.99
CA GLN A 18 25.62 37.43 25.43
C GLN A 18 24.91 38.80 25.37
N ARG A 19 25.57 39.87 25.81
CA ARG A 19 25.01 41.24 25.73
C ARG A 19 24.80 41.69 24.29
N LYS A 20 25.78 41.44 23.41
CA LYS A 20 25.68 41.73 21.97
C LYS A 20 24.52 40.97 21.33
N MET A 21 24.36 39.69 21.66
CA MET A 21 23.28 38.85 21.15
C MET A 21 21.91 39.40 21.57
N LEU A 22 21.69 39.68 22.85
CA LEU A 22 20.43 40.26 23.34
C LEU A 22 20.10 41.57 22.62
N PHE A 23 21.08 42.46 22.48
CA PHE A 23 20.89 43.75 21.82
C PHE A 23 20.62 43.60 20.32
N LYS A 24 21.51 42.92 19.59
CA LYS A 24 21.44 42.80 18.13
C LYS A 24 20.24 41.98 17.65
N TYR A 25 19.83 40.96 18.41
CA TYR A 25 18.67 40.15 18.05
C TYR A 25 17.36 40.93 18.20
N SER A 26 17.29 41.84 19.18
CA SER A 26 16.13 42.72 19.37
C SER A 26 16.01 43.84 18.30
N LEU A 27 16.99 43.97 17.42
CA LEU A 27 17.03 44.99 16.37
C LEU A 27 16.69 44.36 15.00
N ILE A 28 15.68 44.88 14.33
CA ILE A 28 15.38 44.56 12.92
C ILE A 28 15.93 45.65 12.00
N ASN A 29 16.32 45.26 10.79
CA ASN A 29 16.79 46.20 9.78
C ASN A 29 15.57 46.90 9.15
N ASN A 30 15.61 48.25 9.07
CA ASN A 30 14.54 49.17 8.66
C ASN A 30 13.51 49.50 9.74
N ALA A 31 12.92 50.70 9.62
CA ALA A 31 11.89 51.20 10.52
C ALA A 31 10.52 50.68 10.07
N TYR A 32 9.96 49.74 10.85
CA TYR A 32 8.61 49.22 10.65
C TYR A 32 7.71 49.63 11.82
N LEU A 33 6.46 49.96 11.50
CA LEU A 33 5.39 50.01 12.49
C LEU A 33 4.83 48.60 12.68
N SER A 34 4.18 48.36 13.82
CA SER A 34 3.53 47.08 14.12
C SER A 34 2.49 46.68 13.05
N THR A 35 1.92 47.66 12.33
CA THR A 35 0.98 47.48 11.22
C THR A 35 1.61 47.29 9.85
N THR A 36 2.86 47.73 9.63
CA THR A 36 3.54 47.65 8.32
C THR A 36 4.62 46.58 8.25
N ILE A 37 5.03 46.04 9.40
CA ILE A 37 6.03 44.96 9.49
C ILE A 37 5.61 43.69 8.73
N VAL A 38 4.30 43.51 8.49
CA VAL A 38 3.70 42.41 7.74
C VAL A 38 3.78 42.54 6.20
N ASN A 39 4.38 43.63 5.68
CA ASN A 39 4.41 43.94 4.24
C ASN A 39 5.84 43.94 3.69
N PHE A 40 6.08 43.43 2.48
CA PHE A 40 7.41 43.54 1.86
C PHE A 40 7.33 43.80 0.36
N TYR A 41 8.46 44.24 -0.21
CA TYR A 41 8.60 44.52 -1.63
C TYR A 41 9.79 43.74 -2.19
N ASN A 42 9.52 42.84 -3.13
CA ASN A 42 10.54 42.05 -3.85
C ASN A 42 10.45 42.26 -5.37
N GLY A 43 10.00 43.45 -5.79
CA GLY A 43 9.61 43.77 -7.17
C GLY A 43 8.09 43.78 -7.37
N THR A 44 7.34 43.16 -6.46
CA THR A 44 5.90 43.34 -6.28
C THR A 44 5.62 43.71 -4.81
N TYR A 45 4.62 44.56 -4.58
CA TYR A 45 4.18 44.87 -3.22
C TYR A 45 3.32 43.73 -2.67
N ASN A 46 3.79 43.11 -1.60
CA ASN A 46 3.11 42.00 -0.93
C ASN A 46 2.60 42.47 0.44
N GLU A 47 1.28 42.45 0.62
CA GLU A 47 0.61 42.98 1.81
C GLU A 47 0.15 41.85 2.74
N ASN A 48 0.41 42.01 4.04
CA ASN A 48 -0.08 41.17 5.13
C ASN A 48 0.36 39.70 5.07
N VAL A 49 1.51 39.41 4.46
CA VAL A 49 2.02 38.05 4.27
C VAL A 49 3.31 37.75 5.04
N VAL A 50 3.95 38.77 5.64
CA VAL A 50 5.21 38.59 6.36
C VAL A 50 4.97 38.18 7.80
N MET A 51 5.67 37.14 8.23
CA MET A 51 5.75 36.67 9.62
C MET A 51 7.19 36.61 10.15
N ARG A 52 8.20 36.91 9.32
CA ARG A 52 9.61 36.87 9.71
C ARG A 52 10.42 38.06 9.20
N ARG A 53 11.36 38.54 10.00
CA ARG A 53 12.31 39.61 9.62
C ARG A 53 13.73 39.29 10.05
N GLN A 54 14.70 39.61 9.20
CA GLN A 54 16.11 39.50 9.60
C GLN A 54 16.43 40.48 10.73
N THR A 55 17.15 39.98 11.73
CA THR A 55 17.68 40.79 12.83
C THR A 55 19.07 41.33 12.47
N ALA A 56 19.61 42.21 13.31
CA ALA A 56 21.00 42.64 13.23
C ALA A 56 21.98 41.65 13.89
N PHE A 57 21.48 40.54 14.44
CA PHE A 57 22.31 39.49 15.02
C PHE A 57 23.00 38.69 13.93
N ASP A 58 24.31 38.49 14.10
CA ASP A 58 25.14 37.75 13.17
C ASP A 58 25.71 36.51 13.86
N VAL A 59 25.80 35.40 13.14
CA VAL A 59 26.26 34.10 13.67
C VAL A 59 27.71 34.15 14.14
N TYR A 60 28.53 35.07 13.63
CA TYR A 60 29.91 35.29 14.09
C TYR A 60 30.01 35.78 15.54
N ASP A 61 28.92 36.30 16.12
CA ASP A 61 28.92 36.78 17.51
C ASP A 61 28.97 35.62 18.54
N SER A 62 28.78 34.36 18.12
CA SER A 62 28.90 33.18 18.99
C SER A 62 29.41 31.94 18.23
N LEU A 63 30.56 31.39 18.63
CA LEU A 63 31.12 30.14 18.09
C LEU A 63 31.24 29.09 19.22
N PRO A 64 30.42 28.03 19.22
CA PRO A 64 30.53 26.99 20.24
C PRO A 64 31.58 25.94 19.87
N PHE A 65 32.23 25.40 20.90
CA PHE A 65 33.03 24.19 20.80
C PHE A 65 32.20 22.99 21.25
N ILE A 66 32.12 21.96 20.39
CA ILE A 66 31.41 20.73 20.69
C ILE A 66 32.44 19.67 21.10
N PRO A 67 32.39 19.18 22.36
CA PRO A 67 33.34 18.20 22.82
C PRO A 67 33.10 16.83 22.15
N ALA A 68 34.17 16.05 22.03
CA ALA A 68 34.18 14.75 21.37
C ALA A 68 33.06 13.78 21.84
N ASN A 69 32.77 13.75 23.13
CA ASN A 69 31.77 12.88 23.74
C ASN A 69 30.31 13.31 23.49
N SER A 70 30.09 14.51 22.94
CA SER A 70 28.77 15.03 22.58
C SER A 70 28.47 14.91 21.09
N LEU A 71 29.36 14.31 20.30
CA LEU A 71 29.17 14.15 18.86
C LEU A 71 28.26 12.96 18.53
N PRO A 72 27.41 13.08 17.50
CA PRO A 72 26.54 11.98 17.07
C PRO A 72 27.32 10.71 16.73
N PRO A 73 26.75 9.52 17.00
CA PRO A 73 27.47 8.27 16.84
C PRO A 73 27.56 7.73 15.41
N PHE A 74 27.65 8.58 14.38
CA PHE A 74 27.58 8.18 12.97
C PHE A 74 28.89 8.39 12.18
N PRO A 75 29.13 7.64 11.09
CA PRO A 75 30.41 7.64 10.36
C PRO A 75 30.90 9.02 9.91
N ALA A 76 29.97 9.93 9.57
CA ALA A 76 30.31 11.30 9.16
C ALA A 76 31.03 12.12 10.26
N TRP A 77 30.93 11.70 11.52
CA TRP A 77 31.46 12.39 12.70
C TRP A 77 32.74 11.77 13.24
N ASP A 78 33.11 10.56 12.80
CA ASP A 78 34.16 9.75 13.41
C ASP A 78 35.53 10.45 13.48
N LYS A 79 35.87 11.26 12.47
CA LYS A 79 37.12 12.03 12.41
C LYS A 79 37.30 13.01 13.59
N TYR A 80 36.22 13.40 14.26
CA TYR A 80 36.23 14.42 15.31
C TYR A 80 36.05 13.86 16.72
N ARG A 81 35.82 12.55 16.86
CA ARG A 81 35.53 11.90 18.16
C ARG A 81 36.71 11.82 19.13
N SER A 82 37.93 12.11 18.70
CA SER A 82 39.09 12.16 19.59
C SER A 82 39.37 13.55 20.15
N LYS A 83 38.83 14.62 19.52
CA LYS A 83 39.24 16.00 19.81
C LYS A 83 38.10 17.01 19.93
N GLY A 84 36.89 16.71 19.45
CA GLY A 84 35.83 17.70 19.30
C GLY A 84 36.09 18.64 18.12
N LEU A 85 35.26 19.68 17.98
CA LEU A 85 35.39 20.68 16.94
C LEU A 85 34.63 21.97 17.28
N TYR A 86 35.06 23.09 16.70
CA TYR A 86 34.26 24.31 16.66
C TYR A 86 33.19 24.18 15.57
N LEU A 87 31.93 24.15 15.98
CA LEU A 87 30.80 23.83 15.11
C LEU A 87 29.75 24.93 15.18
N MET A 88 29.60 25.69 14.11
CA MET A 88 28.44 26.53 13.90
C MET A 88 27.25 25.65 13.49
N LYS A 89 26.12 25.83 14.16
CA LYS A 89 24.95 24.97 13.93
C LYS A 89 24.16 25.33 12.66
N ASP A 90 24.34 26.56 12.20
CA ASP A 90 23.90 27.09 10.91
C ASP A 90 24.61 28.44 10.69
N GLU A 91 25.08 28.69 9.47
CA GLU A 91 25.85 29.89 9.10
C GLU A 91 24.99 31.05 8.60
N THR A 92 23.66 30.87 8.58
CA THR A 92 22.71 31.86 8.05
C THR A 92 22.14 32.75 9.14
N LYS A 93 21.62 33.91 8.75
CA LYS A 93 21.06 34.89 9.68
C LYS A 93 19.89 34.32 10.47
N VAL A 94 19.75 34.79 11.71
CA VAL A 94 18.67 34.38 12.61
C VAL A 94 17.50 35.37 12.52
N PRO A 95 16.37 35.00 11.91
CA PRO A 95 15.22 35.87 11.82
C PRO A 95 14.44 35.96 13.15
N LEU A 96 13.72 37.07 13.30
CA LEU A 96 12.67 37.26 14.29
C LEU A 96 11.36 36.75 13.69
N VAL A 97 10.63 35.88 14.40
CA VAL A 97 9.29 35.42 14.03
C VAL A 97 8.25 36.23 14.81
N PHE A 98 7.19 36.65 14.15
CA PHE A 98 6.10 37.39 14.77
C PHE A 98 4.74 37.03 14.19
N PHE A 99 3.72 37.27 15.00
CA PHE A 99 2.32 37.02 14.69
C PHE A 99 1.53 38.30 14.95
N ALA A 100 1.29 39.04 13.86
CA ALA A 100 0.47 40.24 13.85
C ALA A 100 -0.94 39.93 13.33
N LYS A 101 -1.91 40.74 13.74
CA LYS A 101 -3.33 40.54 13.41
C LYS A 101 -3.60 40.37 11.91
N ASP A 102 -2.95 41.19 11.08
CA ASP A 102 -3.25 41.22 9.64
C ASP A 102 -2.66 40.02 8.92
N PHE A 103 -1.48 39.54 9.34
CA PHE A 103 -0.93 38.26 8.90
C PHE A 103 -1.85 37.09 9.29
N LEU A 104 -2.25 37.01 10.56
CA LEU A 104 -3.10 35.91 11.04
C LEU A 104 -4.46 35.90 10.33
N ARG A 105 -5.06 37.08 10.09
CA ARG A 105 -6.31 37.20 9.31
C ARG A 105 -6.11 36.79 7.86
N LYS A 106 -5.04 37.24 7.20
CA LYS A 106 -4.73 36.91 5.81
C LYS A 106 -4.54 35.41 5.61
N GLN A 107 -3.86 34.75 6.55
CA GLN A 107 -3.63 33.31 6.53
C GLN A 107 -4.75 32.48 7.17
N VAL A 108 -5.83 33.13 7.62
CA VAL A 108 -6.98 32.46 8.28
C VAL A 108 -6.53 31.61 9.49
N ILE A 109 -5.54 32.09 10.24
CA ILE A 109 -5.06 31.47 11.47
C ILE A 109 -5.92 31.96 12.63
N THR A 110 -6.67 31.04 13.23
CA THR A 110 -7.64 31.34 14.29
C THR A 110 -6.97 31.61 15.64
N ASN A 111 -7.72 32.14 16.59
CA ASN A 111 -7.23 32.25 17.98
C ASN A 111 -6.96 30.88 18.61
N GLU A 112 -7.73 29.86 18.21
CA GLU A 112 -7.52 28.49 18.70
C GLU A 112 -6.25 27.87 18.11
N ASP A 113 -5.96 28.13 16.83
CA ASP A 113 -4.69 27.75 16.21
C ASP A 113 -3.52 28.34 17.00
N PHE A 114 -3.57 29.65 17.22
CA PHE A 114 -2.57 30.38 17.99
C PHE A 114 -2.43 29.80 19.40
N ARG A 115 -3.54 29.54 20.09
CA ARG A 115 -3.55 28.97 21.43
C ARG A 115 -2.79 27.65 21.49
N LEU A 116 -2.99 26.75 20.53
CA LEU A 116 -2.28 25.47 20.54
C LEU A 116 -0.78 25.65 20.25
N PHE A 117 -0.40 26.28 19.13
CA PHE A 117 1.02 26.32 18.73
C PHE A 117 1.89 27.19 19.65
N SER A 118 1.29 28.17 20.35
CA SER A 118 1.97 29.04 21.32
C SER A 118 2.09 28.44 22.73
N GLY A 119 1.63 27.20 22.95
CA GLY A 119 1.69 26.55 24.27
C GLY A 119 0.65 27.08 25.25
N GLY A 120 -0.55 27.40 24.75
CA GLY A 120 -1.72 27.79 25.54
C GLY A 120 -1.95 29.30 25.66
N GLN A 121 -1.20 30.15 24.97
CA GLN A 121 -1.37 31.60 25.07
C GLN A 121 -2.71 32.02 24.48
N GLN A 122 -3.47 32.79 25.26
CA GLN A 122 -4.69 33.43 24.78
C GLN A 122 -4.34 34.79 24.18
N ARG A 123 -4.98 35.13 23.06
CA ARG A 123 -4.78 36.42 22.39
C ARG A 123 -6.10 37.12 22.11
N GLU A 124 -6.06 38.44 22.18
CA GLU A 124 -7.07 39.31 21.59
C GLU A 124 -6.77 39.55 20.10
N SER A 125 -7.76 40.03 19.34
CA SER A 125 -7.60 40.17 17.90
C SER A 125 -6.52 41.17 17.49
N ASP A 126 -6.26 42.21 18.29
CA ASP A 126 -5.28 43.26 18.00
C ASP A 126 -3.91 43.00 18.65
N ASP A 127 -3.74 41.88 19.36
CA ASP A 127 -2.46 41.55 19.97
C ASP A 127 -1.37 41.31 18.91
N PHE A 128 -0.16 41.74 19.24
CA PHE A 128 1.05 41.51 18.44
C PHE A 128 2.05 40.69 19.25
N TYR A 129 2.43 39.53 18.72
CA TYR A 129 3.35 38.61 19.40
C TYR A 129 4.66 38.47 18.63
N LEU A 130 5.77 38.44 19.35
CA LEU A 130 7.08 38.02 18.86
C LEU A 130 7.33 36.62 19.42
N PHE A 131 7.25 35.59 18.58
CA PHE A 131 7.09 34.20 19.03
C PHE A 131 5.91 34.06 20.01
N THR A 132 6.19 33.81 21.30
CA THR A 132 5.21 33.72 22.40
C THR A 132 5.33 34.89 23.40
N THR A 133 5.99 35.98 22.99
CA THR A 133 6.22 37.20 23.78
C THR A 133 5.27 38.29 23.30
N LYS A 134 4.40 38.79 24.18
CA LYS A 134 3.45 39.85 23.81
C LYS A 134 4.16 41.21 23.73
N VAL A 135 3.86 41.98 22.69
CA VAL A 135 4.18 43.41 22.65
C VAL A 135 3.13 44.16 23.48
N ILE A 136 3.60 44.83 24.53
CA ILE A 136 2.77 45.57 25.50
C ILE A 136 2.48 46.99 25.01
N GLU A 137 3.50 47.67 24.49
CA GLU A 137 3.39 49.04 23.99
C GLU A 137 4.14 49.14 22.65
N PRO A 138 3.42 49.13 21.52
CA PRO A 138 4.04 49.21 20.21
C PRO A 138 4.36 50.66 19.79
N ASP A 139 5.27 50.77 18.82
CA ASP A 139 5.44 51.97 17.97
C ASP A 139 5.88 53.28 18.68
N ILE A 140 6.68 53.20 19.75
CA ILE A 140 7.24 54.38 20.43
C ILE A 140 8.26 55.07 19.51
N VAL A 141 7.93 56.29 19.06
CA VAL A 141 8.71 57.04 18.06
C VAL A 141 10.05 57.51 18.62
N CYS A 142 11.12 57.22 17.89
CA CYS A 142 12.49 57.69 18.16
C CYS A 142 13.08 58.40 16.93
N LYS A 143 14.18 59.14 17.10
CA LYS A 143 14.84 59.88 15.99
C LYS A 143 15.27 58.99 14.81
N ASN A 144 15.50 57.70 15.06
CA ASN A 144 16.08 56.75 14.13
C ASN A 144 15.28 55.43 14.03
N GLY A 145 14.02 55.40 14.46
CA GLY A 145 13.18 54.20 14.39
C GLY A 145 12.07 54.18 15.43
N TYR A 146 11.65 52.97 15.80
CA TYR A 146 10.58 52.73 16.77
C TYR A 146 11.04 51.76 17.86
N ILE A 147 10.54 51.94 19.07
CA ILE A 147 10.73 51.01 20.19
C ILE A 147 9.39 50.30 20.46
N ASN A 148 9.45 48.99 20.66
CA ASN A 148 8.32 48.17 21.10
C ASN A 148 8.63 47.59 22.48
N VAL A 149 7.79 47.87 23.48
CA VAL A 149 7.92 47.31 24.83
C VAL A 149 7.34 45.91 24.83
N ILE A 150 8.09 44.93 25.33
CA ILE A 150 7.73 43.51 25.33
C ILE A 150 7.59 42.97 26.75
N ASP A 151 6.79 41.92 26.93
CA ASP A 151 6.42 41.37 28.24
C ASP A 151 7.55 40.61 28.97
N LYS A 152 8.55 40.09 28.24
CA LYS A 152 9.72 39.39 28.81
C LYS A 152 10.97 39.59 27.95
N VAL A 153 12.14 39.33 28.56
CA VAL A 153 13.44 39.40 27.88
C VAL A 153 13.49 38.35 26.77
N MET A 154 13.73 38.81 25.55
CA MET A 154 13.85 37.94 24.39
C MET A 154 15.29 37.44 24.23
N VAL A 155 15.45 36.12 24.25
CA VAL A 155 16.67 35.42 23.85
C VAL A 155 16.38 34.77 22.50
N PRO A 156 17.31 34.75 21.53
CA PRO A 156 17.09 34.06 20.27
C PRO A 156 16.63 32.61 20.50
N PRO A 157 15.44 32.22 20.03
CA PRO A 157 15.01 30.84 20.09
C PRO A 157 15.94 29.95 19.25
N TYR A 158 16.14 28.72 19.69
CA TYR A 158 16.70 27.65 18.86
C TYR A 158 15.93 27.46 17.55
N ASN A 159 16.64 27.00 16.51
CA ASN A 159 16.01 26.37 15.35
C ASN A 159 15.38 25.02 15.74
N MET A 160 14.56 24.44 14.85
CA MET A 160 13.86 23.18 15.12
C MET A 160 14.82 22.05 15.48
N SER A 161 15.93 21.87 14.74
CA SER A 161 16.88 20.79 15.01
C SER A 161 17.51 20.89 16.39
N ASP A 162 17.80 22.11 16.84
CA ASP A 162 18.36 22.37 18.16
C ASP A 162 17.36 22.14 19.28
N TYR A 163 16.11 22.57 19.08
CA TYR A 163 15.05 22.27 20.05
C TYR A 163 14.87 20.76 20.20
N ILE A 164 14.78 20.02 19.09
CA ILE A 164 14.60 18.56 19.09
C ILE A 164 15.78 17.86 19.77
N ARG A 165 17.01 18.32 19.52
CA ARG A 165 18.22 17.77 20.18
C ARG A 165 18.25 17.98 21.69
N ASN A 166 17.73 19.12 22.16
CA ASN A 166 17.76 19.48 23.59
C ASN A 166 16.48 19.09 24.35
N ASN A 167 15.47 18.57 23.68
CA ASN A 167 14.26 18.07 24.32
C ASN A 167 14.43 16.60 24.71
N ALA A 168 14.40 16.33 26.03
CA ALA A 168 14.60 15.00 26.58
C ALA A 168 13.55 13.97 26.11
N ASN A 169 12.37 14.41 25.68
CA ASN A 169 11.30 13.54 25.21
C ASN A 169 11.44 13.15 23.74
N THR A 170 12.41 13.69 22.99
CA THR A 170 12.56 13.46 21.54
C THR A 170 13.95 12.93 21.17
N SER A 171 14.60 12.23 22.10
CA SER A 171 15.99 11.77 21.97
C SER A 171 16.14 10.75 20.84
N ILE A 172 15.19 9.83 20.67
CA ILE A 172 15.19 8.82 19.60
C ILE A 172 15.08 9.53 18.24
N PHE A 173 14.08 10.40 18.07
CA PHE A 173 13.89 11.13 16.81
C PHE A 173 15.11 12.01 16.48
N SER A 174 15.69 12.68 17.47
CA SER A 174 16.93 13.47 17.29
C SER A 174 18.08 12.62 16.76
N LYS A 175 18.30 11.42 17.32
CA LYS A 175 19.35 10.52 16.85
C LYS A 175 19.10 10.05 15.42
N LEU A 176 17.85 9.84 15.03
CA LEU A 176 17.51 9.48 13.66
C LEU A 176 17.76 10.63 12.68
N LEU A 177 17.49 11.88 13.06
CA LEU A 177 17.84 13.06 12.27
C LEU A 177 19.36 13.19 12.08
N ASP A 178 20.13 12.93 13.14
CA ASP A 178 21.59 13.06 13.15
C ASP A 178 22.29 12.17 12.10
N ARG A 179 21.68 11.05 11.71
CA ARG A 179 22.15 10.16 10.64
C ARG A 179 22.27 10.88 9.30
N PHE A 180 21.41 11.87 9.08
CA PHE A 180 21.36 12.67 7.87
C PHE A 180 22.07 14.01 8.07
N SER A 181 23.16 14.05 8.84
CA SER A 181 23.90 15.28 9.11
C SER A 181 25.40 15.07 9.18
N ALA A 182 26.16 16.12 8.89
CA ALA A 182 27.61 16.10 9.02
C ALA A 182 28.20 17.51 9.25
N PRO A 183 29.41 17.59 9.81
CA PRO A 183 30.16 18.83 9.89
C PRO A 183 30.90 19.10 8.56
N PHE A 184 30.67 20.26 7.97
CA PHE A 184 31.34 20.74 6.76
C PHE A 184 32.34 21.82 7.11
N TYR A 185 33.60 21.67 6.66
CA TYR A 185 34.59 22.71 6.86
C TYR A 185 34.21 23.96 6.05
N ASP A 186 34.21 25.12 6.71
CA ASP A 186 33.94 26.39 6.06
C ASP A 186 35.17 27.31 6.16
N ALA A 187 35.90 27.40 5.04
CA ALA A 187 37.10 28.21 4.94
C ALA A 187 36.81 29.71 5.10
N ALA A 188 35.72 30.19 4.49
CA ALA A 188 35.36 31.61 4.51
C ALA A 188 34.96 32.06 5.92
N LEU A 189 34.14 31.26 6.60
CA LEU A 189 33.75 31.46 7.99
C LEU A 189 34.97 31.44 8.92
N THR A 190 35.87 30.46 8.74
CA THR A 190 37.12 30.35 9.50
C THR A 190 37.97 31.62 9.35
N GLU A 191 38.21 32.07 8.12
CA GLU A 191 39.01 33.28 7.86
C GLU A 191 38.36 34.55 8.40
N ASN A 192 37.05 34.70 8.23
CA ASN A 192 36.32 35.87 8.71
C ASN A 192 36.29 35.94 10.24
N TYR A 193 36.12 34.79 10.92
CA TYR A 193 36.17 34.74 12.37
C TYR A 193 37.56 35.12 12.90
N ARG A 194 38.64 34.69 12.24
CA ARG A 194 40.03 35.05 12.60
C ARG A 194 40.33 36.54 12.46
N LYS A 195 39.70 37.24 11.49
CA LYS A 195 39.84 38.71 11.35
C LYS A 195 39.32 39.46 12.57
N ILE A 196 38.28 38.93 13.22
CA ILE A 196 37.62 39.54 14.38
C ILE A 196 38.23 39.01 15.69
N ASN A 197 38.65 37.74 15.73
CA ASN A 197 39.21 37.06 16.89
C ASN A 197 40.64 36.58 16.55
N LYS A 198 41.63 37.48 16.67
CA LYS A 198 43.01 37.27 16.19
C LYS A 198 43.74 36.08 16.83
N ASP A 199 43.33 35.68 18.04
CA ASP A 199 43.94 34.56 18.78
C ASP A 199 43.36 33.18 18.40
N PHE A 200 42.32 33.14 17.56
CA PHE A 200 41.70 31.88 17.11
C PHE A 200 42.53 31.23 16.00
N ALA A 201 42.97 29.98 16.20
CA ALA A 201 43.83 29.26 15.25
C ALA A 201 43.22 27.99 14.64
N ASP A 202 42.08 27.51 15.14
CA ASP A 202 41.45 26.26 14.71
C ASP A 202 40.61 26.43 13.43
N SER A 203 40.01 25.34 12.95
CA SER A 203 39.04 25.30 11.85
C SER A 203 37.61 25.39 12.37
N ILE A 204 36.77 26.14 11.65
CA ILE A 204 35.34 26.22 11.92
C ILE A 204 34.60 25.31 10.95
N PHE A 205 33.67 24.54 11.50
CA PHE A 205 32.76 23.69 10.75
C PHE A 205 31.34 24.21 10.87
N VAL A 206 30.51 23.86 9.90
CA VAL A 206 29.08 24.13 9.86
C VAL A 206 28.35 22.80 9.86
N LEU A 207 27.38 22.63 10.76
CA LEU A 207 26.45 21.50 10.72
C LEU A 207 25.52 21.68 9.52
N LYS A 208 25.50 20.71 8.61
CA LYS A 208 24.50 20.66 7.54
C LYS A 208 23.81 19.31 7.53
N TYR A 209 22.51 19.34 7.28
CA TYR A 209 21.75 18.12 7.03
C TYR A 209 21.78 17.78 5.54
N PHE A 210 21.75 16.48 5.23
CA PHE A 210 21.57 15.98 3.88
C PHE A 210 20.12 16.20 3.48
N ALA A 211 19.85 17.25 2.72
CA ALA A 211 18.50 17.71 2.44
C ALA A 211 18.37 18.31 1.05
N SER A 212 17.19 18.17 0.45
CA SER A 212 16.86 18.74 -0.86
C SER A 212 16.74 20.27 -0.82
N ARG A 213 16.63 20.88 0.36
CA ARG A 213 16.45 22.32 0.55
C ARG A 213 17.21 22.82 1.76
N GLY A 214 17.99 23.88 1.60
CA GLY A 214 18.74 24.53 2.69
C GLY A 214 19.96 23.76 3.21
N GLY A 215 20.07 22.46 2.94
CA GLY A 215 21.16 21.60 3.39
C GLY A 215 22.17 21.28 2.30
N SER A 216 22.87 20.15 2.46
CA SER A 216 23.83 19.63 1.49
C SER A 216 23.25 18.47 0.70
N THR A 217 23.56 18.39 -0.60
CA THR A 217 23.28 17.21 -1.44
C THR A 217 24.51 16.31 -1.61
N VAL A 218 25.63 16.67 -0.97
CA VAL A 218 26.88 15.93 -0.98
C VAL A 218 27.35 15.65 0.44
N LEU A 219 28.07 14.55 0.61
CA LEU A 219 28.80 14.22 1.84
C LEU A 219 30.03 15.14 1.98
N PRO A 220 30.62 15.27 3.18
CA PRO A 220 31.86 16.02 3.37
C PRO A 220 33.04 15.51 2.52
N THR A 221 32.96 14.29 2.00
CA THR A 221 33.93 13.69 1.08
C THR A 221 33.79 14.20 -0.36
N GLY A 222 32.72 14.92 -0.68
CA GLY A 222 32.37 15.37 -2.03
C GLY A 222 31.50 14.38 -2.83
N ALA A 223 31.27 13.17 -2.32
CA ALA A 223 30.36 12.21 -2.96
C ALA A 223 28.89 12.63 -2.79
N SER A 224 28.01 12.24 -3.72
CA SER A 224 26.57 12.50 -3.61
C SER A 224 25.95 11.82 -2.38
N ALA A 225 25.09 12.54 -1.66
CA ALA A 225 24.28 11.95 -0.61
C ALA A 225 23.09 11.22 -1.24
N THR A 226 22.90 9.94 -0.92
CA THR A 226 21.83 9.10 -1.48
C THR A 226 20.48 9.35 -0.82
N ASN A 227 20.48 9.80 0.43
CA ASN A 227 19.29 10.01 1.25
C ASN A 227 19.17 11.48 1.63
N LEU A 228 18.12 12.15 1.13
CA LEU A 228 17.87 13.57 1.37
C LEU A 228 16.56 13.79 2.13
N LEU A 229 16.64 14.52 3.24
CA LEU A 229 15.49 15.10 3.95
C LEU A 229 14.78 16.15 3.06
N PRO A 230 13.48 16.44 3.30
CA PRO A 230 12.76 17.46 2.53
C PRO A 230 13.35 18.86 2.65
N PHE A 231 13.91 19.18 3.82
CA PHE A 231 14.60 20.43 4.13
C PHE A 231 15.57 20.23 5.29
N ASP A 232 16.53 21.13 5.44
CA ASP A 232 17.43 21.18 6.60
C ASP A 232 16.70 21.77 7.82
N PRO A 233 16.48 20.98 8.91
CA PRO A 233 15.79 21.46 10.11
C PRO A 233 16.63 22.42 10.98
N GLY A 234 17.92 22.57 10.71
CA GLY A 234 18.83 23.52 11.33
C GLY A 234 18.91 24.88 10.62
N TRP A 235 18.43 24.97 9.39
CA TRP A 235 18.58 26.16 8.54
C TRP A 235 17.79 27.37 9.07
N ASN A 236 18.47 28.39 9.62
CA ASN A 236 17.81 29.54 10.27
C ASN A 236 17.05 30.41 9.26
N SER A 237 17.66 30.67 8.10
CA SER A 237 17.09 31.47 7.02
C SER A 237 16.20 30.65 6.07
N TYR A 238 15.45 29.67 6.60
CA TYR A 238 14.54 28.82 5.81
C TYR A 238 13.73 29.62 4.79
N THR A 239 13.60 29.16 3.55
CA THR A 239 12.72 29.76 2.53
C THR A 239 12.00 28.70 1.70
N VAL A 240 10.80 29.06 1.20
CA VAL A 240 10.03 28.21 0.27
C VAL A 240 10.19 28.69 -1.18
N SER A 241 10.34 30.00 -1.38
CA SER A 241 10.35 30.67 -2.69
C SER A 241 11.29 31.88 -2.69
N ASN A 242 12.48 31.73 -2.10
CA ASN A 242 13.52 32.75 -1.92
C ASN A 242 13.20 33.89 -0.91
N ASP A 243 11.95 34.06 -0.50
CA ASP A 243 11.58 35.02 0.54
C ASP A 243 11.60 34.35 1.93
N VAL A 244 12.44 34.85 2.84
CA VAL A 244 12.51 34.41 4.26
C VAL A 244 11.29 34.92 5.04
N GLU A 245 10.59 35.89 4.50
CA GLU A 245 9.59 36.67 5.18
C GLU A 245 8.25 35.93 5.40
N VAL A 246 7.89 35.02 4.50
CA VAL A 246 6.47 34.68 4.25
C VAL A 246 5.94 33.41 4.90
N ASP A 247 6.79 32.42 5.14
CA ASP A 247 6.40 31.13 5.72
C ASP A 247 7.61 30.42 6.30
N MET A 248 7.43 29.43 7.17
CA MET A 248 8.49 28.62 7.76
C MET A 248 8.09 27.13 7.74
N ALA A 249 8.94 26.22 8.17
CA ALA A 249 8.59 24.80 8.20
C ALA A 249 7.77 24.40 9.44
N ALA A 250 7.24 23.18 9.46
CA ALA A 250 6.71 22.56 10.67
C ALA A 250 7.19 21.10 10.80
N MET A 251 7.36 20.62 12.04
CA MET A 251 7.72 19.24 12.32
C MET A 251 6.80 18.66 13.40
N PHE A 252 6.31 17.45 13.17
CA PHE A 252 5.55 16.67 14.15
C PHE A 252 6.50 15.62 14.71
N VAL A 253 6.98 15.79 15.92
CA VAL A 253 8.08 14.99 16.47
C VAL A 253 7.51 14.05 17.52
N PRO A 254 7.39 12.74 17.25
CA PRO A 254 6.87 11.81 18.24
C PRO A 254 7.79 11.76 19.46
N THR A 255 7.21 11.59 20.64
CA THR A 255 7.97 11.33 21.86
C THR A 255 8.67 9.98 21.79
N ASP A 256 9.72 9.83 22.58
CA ASP A 256 10.43 8.56 22.72
C ASP A 256 9.47 7.45 23.16
N GLU A 257 8.53 7.75 24.07
CA GLU A 257 7.47 6.84 24.48
C GLU A 257 6.57 6.42 23.30
N ALA A 258 6.12 7.37 22.47
CA ALA A 258 5.31 7.07 21.29
C ALA A 258 6.07 6.21 20.28
N MET A 259 7.35 6.51 20.05
CA MET A 259 8.22 5.75 19.14
C MET A 259 8.48 4.33 19.64
N THR A 260 8.68 4.13 20.94
CA THR A 260 8.78 2.81 21.55
C THR A 260 7.46 2.06 21.50
N ALA A 261 6.34 2.71 21.79
CA ALA A 261 5.01 2.11 21.72
C ALA A 261 4.67 1.64 20.29
N TYR A 262 5.02 2.44 19.27
CA TYR A 262 4.85 2.05 17.88
C TYR A 262 5.62 0.78 17.52
N LEU A 263 6.92 0.70 17.83
CA LEU A 263 7.71 -0.51 17.53
C LEU A 263 7.12 -1.75 18.20
N ASN A 264 6.60 -1.61 19.43
CA ASN A 264 5.97 -2.69 20.20
C ASN A 264 4.51 -2.99 19.81
N SER A 265 3.92 -2.21 18.89
CA SER A 265 2.55 -2.41 18.42
C SER A 265 2.48 -3.50 17.33
N PRO A 266 1.29 -4.08 17.04
CA PRO A 266 1.11 -5.00 15.92
C PRO A 266 1.58 -4.42 14.57
N MET A 267 1.43 -3.10 14.36
CA MET A 267 1.88 -2.41 13.14
C MET A 267 3.41 -2.34 13.04
N GLY A 268 4.07 -2.01 14.15
CA GLY A 268 5.53 -1.87 14.19
C GLY A 268 6.27 -3.18 14.44
N LYS A 269 5.56 -4.26 14.79
CA LYS A 269 6.12 -5.56 15.17
C LYS A 269 7.18 -6.05 14.19
N ILE A 270 6.92 -6.00 12.88
CA ILE A 270 7.90 -6.48 11.88
C ILE A 270 9.17 -5.63 11.85
N LEU A 271 9.06 -4.31 12.02
CA LEU A 271 10.23 -3.44 12.17
C LEU A 271 10.98 -3.77 13.46
N GLY A 272 10.26 -3.96 14.56
CA GLY A 272 10.80 -4.36 15.85
C GLY A 272 11.59 -5.68 15.76
N GLU A 273 10.96 -6.75 15.29
CA GLU A 273 11.60 -8.07 15.20
C GLU A 273 12.81 -8.06 14.26
N ARG A 274 12.70 -7.41 13.09
CA ARG A 274 13.79 -7.38 12.11
C ARG A 274 15.01 -6.60 12.59
N PHE A 275 14.79 -5.52 13.34
CA PHE A 275 15.85 -4.59 13.76
C PHE A 275 16.02 -4.58 15.29
N ASN A 276 15.73 -5.71 15.94
CA ASN A 276 15.98 -5.95 17.36
C ASN A 276 15.39 -4.88 18.30
N TRP A 277 14.19 -4.39 17.97
CA TRP A 277 13.40 -3.41 18.73
C TRP A 277 14.13 -2.09 18.98
N ASP A 278 15.10 -1.77 18.11
CA ASP A 278 15.96 -0.60 18.23
C ASP A 278 15.93 0.24 16.94
N TRP A 279 15.47 1.49 17.08
CA TRP A 279 15.43 2.45 15.99
C TRP A 279 16.80 2.72 15.37
N GLU A 280 17.89 2.60 16.14
CA GLU A 280 19.25 2.82 15.64
C GLU A 280 19.70 1.71 14.67
N GLN A 281 19.14 0.49 14.77
CA GLN A 281 19.45 -0.64 13.88
C GLN A 281 18.69 -0.58 12.55
N ILE A 282 17.65 0.23 12.44
CA ILE A 282 16.84 0.34 11.21
C ILE A 282 17.67 1.06 10.12
N PRO A 283 17.85 0.50 8.91
CA PRO A 283 18.59 1.12 7.81
C PRO A 283 18.07 2.50 7.37
N ASP A 284 18.97 3.34 6.82
CA ASP A 284 18.65 4.73 6.43
C ASP A 284 17.52 4.80 5.41
N ASN A 285 17.44 3.85 4.46
CA ASN A 285 16.41 3.80 3.43
C ASN A 285 15.01 3.46 4.00
N ILE A 286 14.92 2.92 5.21
CA ILE A 286 13.66 2.68 5.94
C ILE A 286 13.36 3.82 6.92
N VAL A 287 14.39 4.39 7.55
CA VAL A 287 14.20 5.55 8.44
C VAL A 287 13.81 6.81 7.68
N LEU A 288 14.34 7.03 6.47
CA LEU A 288 14.11 8.27 5.73
C LEU A 288 12.62 8.51 5.40
N PRO A 289 11.84 7.56 4.83
CA PRO A 289 10.41 7.76 4.60
C PRO A 289 9.65 8.06 5.90
N PHE A 290 10.05 7.43 7.01
CA PHE A 290 9.48 7.71 8.33
C PHE A 290 9.73 9.17 8.75
N ILE A 291 10.96 9.66 8.70
CA ILE A 291 11.28 11.06 9.06
C ILE A 291 10.57 12.03 8.11
N LYS A 292 10.56 11.76 6.80
CA LYS A 292 9.91 12.61 5.79
C LYS A 292 8.45 12.87 6.13
N ARG A 293 7.72 11.85 6.60
CA ARG A 293 6.32 11.99 7.01
C ARG A 293 6.11 12.94 8.17
N HIS A 294 7.13 13.16 9.00
CA HIS A 294 7.10 14.06 10.15
C HIS A 294 7.59 15.49 9.85
N MET A 295 8.05 15.77 8.61
CA MET A 295 8.60 17.07 8.20
C MET A 295 7.70 17.76 7.18
N ARG A 296 7.14 18.93 7.51
CA ARG A 296 6.25 19.73 6.64
C ARG A 296 6.93 21.01 6.18
N THR A 297 6.78 21.31 4.89
CA THR A 297 7.44 22.46 4.25
C THR A 297 6.75 23.81 4.50
N SER A 298 5.61 23.81 5.21
CA SER A 298 4.85 25.02 5.48
C SER A 298 4.20 24.94 6.86
N PHE A 299 4.46 25.94 7.69
CA PHE A 299 3.82 26.14 8.97
C PHE A 299 2.39 26.63 8.77
N VAL A 300 2.17 27.54 7.83
CA VAL A 300 0.83 28.06 7.52
C VAL A 300 -0.12 26.94 7.11
N GLU A 301 0.35 25.96 6.34
CA GLU A 301 -0.42 24.75 5.98
C GLU A 301 -0.45 23.68 7.09
N SER A 302 0.27 23.89 8.20
CA SER A 302 0.37 22.96 9.34
C SER A 302 -0.09 23.60 10.65
N VAL A 303 -1.06 24.51 10.59
CA VAL A 303 -1.77 25.02 11.78
C VAL A 303 -2.88 24.04 12.21
N PRO A 304 -3.29 24.03 13.48
CA PRO A 304 -4.23 23.05 14.03
C PRO A 304 -5.55 22.87 13.24
N SER A 305 -6.16 23.97 12.80
CA SER A 305 -7.39 23.99 12.01
C SER A 305 -7.25 23.31 10.63
N ARG A 306 -6.02 23.05 10.19
CA ARG A 306 -5.67 22.37 8.93
C ARG A 306 -5.17 20.95 9.12
N PHE A 307 -4.94 20.47 10.35
CA PHE A 307 -4.46 19.11 10.61
C PHE A 307 -5.29 18.04 9.89
N SER A 308 -6.61 18.21 9.82
CA SER A 308 -7.51 17.26 9.16
C SER A 308 -7.33 17.15 7.63
N LYS A 309 -6.76 18.18 7.00
CA LYS A 309 -6.53 18.31 5.56
C LYS A 309 -5.09 18.00 5.14
N MET A 310 -4.20 17.77 6.11
CA MET A 310 -2.81 17.49 5.82
C MET A 310 -2.64 16.14 5.14
N VAL A 311 -1.80 16.12 4.11
CA VAL A 311 -1.39 14.92 3.39
C VAL A 311 0.13 14.84 3.28
N ASP A 312 0.66 13.64 3.06
CA ASP A 312 2.06 13.43 2.70
C ASP A 312 2.33 13.65 1.20
N ALA A 313 3.56 13.36 0.76
CA ALA A 313 3.96 13.57 -0.63
C ALA A 313 3.23 12.64 -1.61
N GLU A 314 2.72 11.52 -1.10
CA GLU A 314 1.96 10.50 -1.80
C GLU A 314 0.43 10.71 -1.67
N ASN A 315 0.00 11.88 -1.15
CA ASN A 315 -1.39 12.27 -0.90
C ASN A 315 -2.13 11.42 0.15
N TYR A 316 -1.43 10.65 0.99
CA TYR A 316 -2.05 9.99 2.13
C TYR A 316 -2.28 10.98 3.27
N ARG A 317 -3.49 10.94 3.83
CA ARG A 317 -3.86 11.77 4.99
C ARG A 317 -2.92 11.50 6.16
N MET A 318 -2.46 12.57 6.79
CA MET A 318 -1.75 12.51 8.07
C MET A 318 -2.79 12.61 9.20
N PRO A 319 -2.95 11.57 10.06
CA PRO A 319 -4.01 11.54 11.07
C PRO A 319 -3.63 12.35 12.32
N VAL A 320 -3.16 13.58 12.16
CA VAL A 320 -2.82 14.47 13.28
C VAL A 320 -4.10 15.01 13.92
N GLN A 321 -4.13 15.04 15.26
CA GLN A 321 -5.21 15.63 16.05
C GLN A 321 -4.63 16.58 17.09
N ASN A 322 -5.41 17.57 17.53
CA ASN A 322 -4.99 18.51 18.57
C ASN A 322 -4.63 17.78 19.88
N SER A 323 -5.35 16.71 20.21
CA SER A 323 -5.10 15.83 21.36
C SER A 323 -3.77 15.09 21.29
N HIS A 324 -3.16 14.98 20.11
CA HIS A 324 -1.86 14.32 19.98
C HIS A 324 -0.70 15.22 20.40
N VAL A 325 -0.91 16.54 20.48
CA VAL A 325 0.15 17.52 20.73
C VAL A 325 0.37 17.67 22.23
N GLU A 326 1.54 17.25 22.71
CA GLU A 326 1.92 17.37 24.13
C GLU A 326 2.69 18.65 24.42
N GLN A 327 3.56 19.06 23.49
CA GLN A 327 4.38 20.25 23.63
C GLN A 327 4.51 20.96 22.29
N THR A 328 4.67 22.27 22.32
CA THR A 328 4.89 23.08 21.12
C THR A 328 6.07 24.01 21.30
N TYR A 329 6.75 24.30 20.19
CA TYR A 329 7.88 25.20 20.18
C TYR A 329 7.98 25.95 18.86
N THR A 330 7.95 27.28 18.93
CA THR A 330 8.17 28.14 17.77
C THR A 330 9.65 28.51 17.71
N GLY A 331 10.38 27.88 16.79
CA GLY A 331 11.77 28.19 16.49
C GLY A 331 11.89 29.25 15.40
N VAL A 332 13.12 29.70 15.15
CA VAL A 332 13.42 30.76 14.16
C VAL A 332 13.11 30.33 12.71
N ASN A 333 13.08 29.02 12.45
CA ASN A 333 12.89 28.44 11.13
C ASN A 333 11.66 27.53 11.02
N GLY A 334 10.86 27.40 12.07
CA GLY A 334 9.67 26.57 12.02
C GLY A 334 9.01 26.27 13.37
N GLN A 335 7.88 25.58 13.28
CA GLN A 335 7.11 25.12 14.42
C GLN A 335 7.36 23.64 14.70
N VAL A 336 7.70 23.29 15.93
CA VAL A 336 7.74 21.89 16.40
C VAL A 336 6.48 21.60 17.20
N TYR A 337 5.80 20.52 16.85
CA TYR A 337 4.75 19.89 17.64
C TYR A 337 5.30 18.56 18.14
N VAL A 338 5.55 18.44 19.44
CA VAL A 338 5.92 17.17 20.05
C VAL A 338 4.65 16.36 20.27
N THR A 339 4.61 15.12 19.79
CA THR A 339 3.38 14.31 19.76
C THR A 339 3.48 13.00 20.51
N ASN A 340 2.41 12.58 21.17
CA ASN A 340 2.30 11.24 21.77
C ASN A 340 1.90 10.15 20.75
N ASN A 341 1.79 10.51 19.46
CA ASN A 341 1.50 9.60 18.37
C ASN A 341 2.63 9.62 17.34
N VAL A 342 2.85 8.45 16.74
CA VAL A 342 3.71 8.26 15.56
C VAL A 342 2.86 8.28 14.29
N TYR A 343 3.36 8.91 13.22
CA TYR A 343 2.69 8.95 11.92
C TYR A 343 3.51 8.17 10.89
N PRO A 344 3.43 6.82 10.88
CA PRO A 344 4.23 5.98 9.99
C PRO A 344 3.76 6.09 8.53
N PRO A 345 4.65 5.90 7.54
CA PRO A 345 4.26 5.74 6.14
C PRO A 345 3.19 4.66 5.96
N VAL A 346 2.29 4.83 4.98
CA VAL A 346 1.25 3.83 4.70
C VAL A 346 1.86 2.47 4.36
N ASP A 347 2.99 2.47 3.65
CA ASP A 347 3.81 1.29 3.36
C ASP A 347 4.17 0.47 4.61
N TYR A 348 4.18 1.05 5.81
CA TYR A 348 4.61 0.39 7.05
C TYR A 348 3.44 -0.10 7.92
N ILE A 349 2.21 0.29 7.58
CA ILE A 349 1.01 -0.07 8.34
C ILE A 349 -0.03 -0.84 7.54
N SER A 350 0.09 -0.88 6.21
CA SER A 350 -0.80 -1.66 5.35
C SER A 350 -0.37 -3.13 5.27
N VAL A 351 -1.22 -4.01 4.73
CA VAL A 351 -0.90 -5.42 4.42
C VAL A 351 0.32 -5.59 3.51
N PHE A 352 0.79 -4.53 2.84
CA PHE A 352 2.05 -4.56 2.11
C PHE A 352 3.28 -4.53 3.04
N SER A 353 3.17 -3.94 4.23
CA SER A 353 4.27 -3.76 5.18
C SER A 353 5.06 -5.04 5.47
N PRO A 354 4.40 -6.18 5.77
CA PRO A 354 5.13 -7.43 6.01
C PRO A 354 5.96 -7.89 4.81
N VAL A 355 5.45 -7.70 3.59
CA VAL A 355 6.12 -8.09 2.35
C VAL A 355 7.28 -7.15 2.01
N LEU A 356 7.10 -5.86 2.26
CA LEU A 356 8.12 -4.83 2.04
C LEU A 356 9.32 -5.03 2.98
N LEU A 357 9.04 -5.38 4.23
CA LEU A 357 10.00 -5.40 5.32
C LEU A 357 10.51 -6.80 5.65
N SER A 358 10.02 -7.87 5.05
CA SER A 358 10.60 -9.20 5.22
C SER A 358 11.82 -9.41 4.30
N GLY A 359 12.83 -10.12 4.82
CA GLY A 359 13.97 -10.57 4.02
C GLY A 359 13.67 -11.80 3.16
N ASN A 360 12.54 -12.47 3.41
CA ASN A 360 12.16 -13.75 2.83
C ASN A 360 11.01 -13.63 1.82
N THR A 361 10.70 -12.42 1.33
CA THR A 361 9.60 -12.18 0.39
C THR A 361 10.03 -11.30 -0.77
N LYS A 362 11.31 -11.37 -1.17
CA LYS A 362 11.90 -10.52 -2.21
C LYS A 362 11.20 -10.71 -3.56
N VAL A 363 10.77 -11.93 -3.90
CA VAL A 363 10.04 -12.22 -5.14
C VAL A 363 8.68 -11.52 -5.17
N MET A 364 7.91 -11.64 -4.08
CA MET A 364 6.58 -11.04 -4.00
C MET A 364 6.63 -9.52 -3.80
N LYS A 365 7.63 -9.03 -3.08
CA LYS A 365 7.94 -7.59 -3.02
C LYS A 365 8.17 -7.04 -4.43
N TRP A 366 9.05 -7.68 -5.21
CA TRP A 366 9.31 -7.28 -6.59
C TRP A 366 8.02 -7.27 -7.42
N ALA A 367 7.18 -8.30 -7.31
CA ALA A 367 5.90 -8.38 -8.03
C ALA A 367 4.91 -7.25 -7.68
N ILE A 368 4.85 -6.84 -6.41
CA ILE A 368 3.99 -5.75 -5.92
C ILE A 368 4.51 -4.37 -6.37
N GLU A 369 5.83 -4.22 -6.47
CA GLU A 369 6.50 -2.96 -6.84
C GLU A 369 6.65 -2.76 -8.36
N ILE A 370 6.24 -3.73 -9.20
CA ILE A 370 6.21 -3.57 -10.66
C ILE A 370 5.42 -2.31 -11.03
N THR A 371 6.06 -1.38 -11.74
CA THR A 371 5.44 -0.16 -12.24
C THR A 371 4.86 -0.33 -13.64
N GLU A 372 3.73 0.31 -13.88
CA GLU A 372 3.15 0.53 -15.20
C GLU A 372 3.14 2.02 -15.55
N THR A 373 3.10 2.31 -16.85
CA THR A 373 2.92 3.68 -17.34
C THR A 373 1.44 3.95 -17.55
N SER A 374 0.94 5.02 -16.91
CA SER A 374 -0.43 5.51 -17.09
C SER A 374 -0.66 5.91 -18.55
N ALA A 375 -1.72 5.38 -19.16
CA ALA A 375 -2.10 5.72 -20.53
C ALA A 375 -2.59 7.18 -20.68
N TYR A 376 -2.94 7.85 -19.57
CA TYR A 376 -3.49 9.20 -19.58
C TYR A 376 -2.41 10.28 -19.48
N ASP A 377 -1.44 10.13 -18.57
CA ASP A 377 -0.45 11.16 -18.24
C ASP A 377 1.01 10.67 -18.27
N GLN A 378 1.25 9.42 -18.71
CA GLN A 378 2.57 8.81 -18.81
C GLN A 378 3.33 8.68 -17.47
N THR A 379 2.64 8.85 -16.35
CA THR A 379 3.25 8.68 -15.02
C THR A 379 3.46 7.20 -14.71
N LEU A 380 4.55 6.87 -14.01
CA LEU A 380 4.81 5.51 -13.52
C LEU A 380 4.05 5.28 -12.21
N PHE A 381 3.34 4.16 -12.11
CA PHE A 381 2.64 3.77 -10.89
C PHE A 381 2.75 2.27 -10.64
N ALA A 382 2.89 1.85 -9.38
CA ALA A 382 2.87 0.44 -9.00
C ALA A 382 1.47 0.03 -8.55
N PHE A 383 0.70 -0.63 -9.44
CA PHE A 383 -0.71 -0.95 -9.23
C PHE A 383 -0.96 -1.70 -7.91
N TYR A 384 -0.25 -2.81 -7.68
CA TYR A 384 -0.46 -3.63 -6.49
C TYR A 384 -0.03 -2.93 -5.21
N LYS A 385 1.05 -2.14 -5.25
CA LYS A 385 1.45 -1.29 -4.12
C LYS A 385 0.32 -0.34 -3.73
N LEU A 386 -0.23 0.41 -4.70
CA LEU A 386 -1.35 1.33 -4.45
C LEU A 386 -2.60 0.60 -3.95
N TYR A 387 -2.93 -0.54 -4.56
CA TYR A 387 -4.09 -1.36 -4.20
C TYR A 387 -3.99 -1.88 -2.75
N LEU A 388 -2.85 -2.48 -2.37
CA LEU A 388 -2.65 -3.04 -1.03
C LEU A 388 -2.43 -1.96 0.04
N ASN A 389 -2.05 -0.75 -0.35
CA ASN A 389 -1.96 0.42 0.54
C ASN A 389 -3.28 1.16 0.75
N ALA A 390 -4.35 0.78 0.07
CA ALA A 390 -5.65 1.42 0.24
C ALA A 390 -6.20 1.14 1.66
N LEU A 391 -6.00 2.09 2.58
CA LEU A 391 -6.44 1.95 3.98
C LEU A 391 -7.96 1.95 4.14
N SER A 392 -8.72 2.37 3.12
CA SER A 392 -10.18 2.32 3.11
C SER A 392 -10.77 0.93 2.85
N SER A 393 -9.92 -0.04 2.48
CA SER A 393 -10.30 -1.42 2.17
C SER A 393 -9.70 -2.36 3.20
N HIS A 394 -10.34 -3.50 3.45
CA HIS A 394 -9.80 -4.54 4.31
C HIS A 394 -9.34 -5.74 3.48
N TYR A 395 -8.15 -6.29 3.75
CA TYR A 395 -7.54 -7.36 2.96
C TYR A 395 -7.07 -8.53 3.82
N SER A 396 -7.16 -9.74 3.26
CA SER A 396 -6.42 -10.91 3.71
C SER A 396 -5.43 -11.28 2.60
N LEU A 397 -4.15 -11.02 2.85
CA LEU A 397 -3.06 -11.19 1.88
C LEU A 397 -2.24 -12.43 2.24
N PHE A 398 -2.21 -13.42 1.36
CA PHE A 398 -1.41 -14.63 1.51
C PHE A 398 -0.10 -14.50 0.73
N ILE A 399 1.05 -14.71 1.34
CA ILE A 399 2.35 -14.53 0.69
C ILE A 399 3.20 -15.79 0.91
N PRO A 400 3.44 -16.59 -0.14
CA PRO A 400 4.49 -17.59 -0.07
C PRO A 400 5.84 -16.88 0.12
N THR A 401 6.63 -17.34 1.09
CA THR A 401 8.01 -16.86 1.24
C THR A 401 8.88 -17.39 0.09
N ASP A 402 10.00 -16.73 -0.17
CA ASP A 402 10.89 -17.00 -1.30
C ASP A 402 11.34 -18.48 -1.36
N GLU A 403 11.52 -19.12 -0.19
CA GLU A 403 11.91 -20.53 -0.09
C GLU A 403 10.84 -21.51 -0.61
N TYR A 404 9.57 -21.08 -0.71
CA TYR A 404 8.45 -21.94 -1.12
C TYR A 404 8.00 -21.68 -2.56
N PHE A 405 8.67 -20.81 -3.31
CA PHE A 405 8.49 -20.65 -4.76
C PHE A 405 9.16 -21.76 -5.58
N GLU A 406 8.99 -23.01 -5.16
CA GLU A 406 9.66 -24.17 -5.75
C GLU A 406 8.77 -25.05 -6.63
N THR A 407 7.45 -24.97 -6.50
CA THR A 407 6.53 -25.91 -7.15
C THR A 407 5.25 -25.25 -7.66
N PHE A 408 5.34 -24.00 -8.15
CA PHE A 408 4.16 -23.37 -8.75
C PHE A 408 3.81 -24.05 -10.07
N LEU A 409 2.60 -24.60 -10.18
CA LEU A 409 2.10 -25.20 -11.42
C LEU A 409 1.45 -24.10 -12.26
N ASP A 410 2.14 -23.69 -13.32
CA ASP A 410 1.61 -22.73 -14.29
C ASP A 410 0.49 -23.38 -15.12
N PRO A 411 -0.73 -22.81 -15.19
CA PRO A 411 -1.83 -23.41 -15.94
C PRO A 411 -1.52 -23.68 -17.42
N ILE A 412 -0.74 -22.80 -18.07
CA ILE A 412 -0.37 -22.99 -19.48
C ILE A 412 0.63 -24.13 -19.60
N ALA A 413 1.73 -24.10 -18.82
CA ALA A 413 2.71 -25.18 -18.82
C ALA A 413 2.09 -26.53 -18.42
N TYR A 414 1.21 -26.56 -17.42
CA TYR A 414 0.53 -27.77 -16.97
C TYR A 414 -0.34 -28.37 -18.07
N GLY A 415 -1.02 -27.56 -18.87
CA GLY A 415 -1.86 -28.04 -19.98
C GLY A 415 -1.11 -28.61 -21.18
N GLN A 416 0.20 -28.33 -21.30
CA GLN A 416 1.00 -28.77 -22.44
C GLN A 416 1.32 -30.27 -22.42
N GLU A 417 1.76 -30.79 -23.59
CA GLU A 417 2.24 -32.16 -23.74
C GLU A 417 3.49 -32.46 -22.90
N VAL A 418 4.30 -31.43 -22.65
CA VAL A 418 5.43 -31.46 -21.71
C VAL A 418 5.06 -30.58 -20.51
N PRO A 419 4.43 -31.14 -19.47
CA PRO A 419 4.02 -30.38 -18.30
C PRO A 419 5.23 -29.87 -17.53
N ALA A 420 5.08 -28.72 -16.85
CA ALA A 420 6.17 -28.09 -16.14
C ALA A 420 5.72 -27.37 -14.87
N VAL A 421 6.68 -27.20 -13.95
CA VAL A 421 6.59 -26.30 -12.80
C VAL A 421 7.52 -25.11 -12.99
N ILE A 422 7.17 -23.97 -12.39
CA ILE A 422 8.00 -22.76 -12.41
C ILE A 422 8.54 -22.50 -11.01
N LYS A 423 9.86 -22.33 -10.93
CA LYS A 423 10.55 -21.83 -9.73
C LYS A 423 10.92 -20.37 -9.92
N TYR A 424 10.45 -19.49 -9.04
CA TYR A 424 10.84 -18.07 -9.07
C TYR A 424 12.00 -17.83 -8.11
N LYS A 425 12.96 -17.02 -8.54
CA LYS A 425 14.13 -16.67 -7.74
C LYS A 425 14.41 -15.19 -7.83
N TYR A 426 14.78 -14.60 -6.69
CA TYR A 426 15.32 -13.26 -6.65
C TYR A 426 16.79 -13.29 -7.07
N ASN A 427 17.21 -12.34 -7.89
CA ASN A 427 18.61 -12.20 -8.27
C ASN A 427 19.39 -11.53 -7.12
N GLU A 428 20.11 -12.34 -6.35
CA GLU A 428 20.95 -11.89 -5.22
C GLU A 428 22.17 -11.06 -5.66
N VAL A 429 22.55 -11.08 -6.95
CA VAL A 429 23.80 -10.49 -7.42
C VAL A 429 23.53 -9.27 -8.31
N GLU A 430 24.02 -8.09 -7.90
CA GLU A 430 24.14 -6.88 -8.73
C GLU A 430 25.26 -7.01 -9.80
N THR A 431 25.43 -8.18 -10.42
CA THR A 431 26.39 -8.36 -11.53
C THR A 431 25.69 -8.34 -12.90
N PRO A 432 26.39 -7.92 -13.97
CA PRO A 432 25.80 -7.52 -15.25
C PRO A 432 25.33 -8.67 -16.16
N THR A 433 25.10 -9.87 -15.61
CA THR A 433 24.67 -11.04 -16.39
C THR A 433 23.16 -11.24 -16.41
N LEU A 434 22.41 -10.59 -15.51
CA LEU A 434 20.96 -10.64 -15.42
C LEU A 434 20.42 -9.21 -15.24
N ASP A 435 19.74 -8.67 -16.25
CA ASP A 435 19.15 -7.31 -16.24
C ASP A 435 17.83 -7.23 -15.44
N VAL A 436 17.47 -8.27 -14.68
CA VAL A 436 16.18 -8.39 -13.97
C VAL A 436 16.34 -8.79 -12.49
N GLY A 437 15.52 -8.18 -11.63
CA GLY A 437 15.52 -8.44 -10.18
C GLY A 437 14.94 -9.81 -9.78
N VAL A 438 14.07 -10.39 -10.61
CA VAL A 438 13.50 -11.73 -10.45
C VAL A 438 13.61 -12.48 -11.77
N TYR A 439 13.85 -13.78 -11.71
CA TYR A 439 13.81 -14.68 -12.88
C TYR A 439 13.09 -15.97 -12.54
N ALA A 440 12.70 -16.72 -13.59
CA ALA A 440 12.02 -18.00 -13.47
C ALA A 440 12.87 -19.12 -14.07
N VAL A 441 12.89 -20.28 -13.41
CA VAL A 441 13.47 -21.51 -13.94
C VAL A 441 12.36 -22.54 -14.08
N VAL A 442 12.23 -23.09 -15.28
CA VAL A 442 11.16 -24.05 -15.62
C VAL A 442 11.72 -25.47 -15.51
N TYR A 443 10.98 -26.36 -14.87
CA TYR A 443 11.35 -27.77 -14.68
C TYR A 443 10.26 -28.68 -15.22
N LYS A 444 10.64 -29.83 -15.79
CA LYS A 444 9.65 -30.84 -16.23
C LYS A 444 8.84 -31.34 -15.03
N PHE A 445 7.58 -31.67 -15.27
CA PHE A 445 6.68 -32.16 -14.24
C PHE A 445 5.93 -33.41 -14.71
N ASP A 446 5.89 -34.42 -13.85
CA ASP A 446 5.13 -35.65 -14.09
C ASP A 446 3.80 -35.58 -13.34
N LYS A 447 2.70 -35.51 -14.09
CA LYS A 447 1.32 -35.44 -13.56
C LYS A 447 0.89 -36.70 -12.81
N LEU A 448 1.44 -37.87 -13.17
CA LEU A 448 1.05 -39.15 -12.58
C LEU A 448 1.73 -39.37 -11.23
N THR A 449 3.03 -39.11 -11.17
CA THR A 449 3.82 -39.28 -9.93
C THR A 449 3.83 -38.04 -9.06
N ASN A 450 3.37 -36.89 -9.58
CA ASN A 450 3.42 -35.58 -8.92
C ASN A 450 4.85 -35.18 -8.53
N THR A 451 5.81 -35.40 -9.43
CA THR A 451 7.24 -35.14 -9.18
C THR A 451 7.85 -34.13 -10.16
N VAL A 452 8.84 -33.39 -9.67
CA VAL A 452 9.62 -32.40 -10.45
C VAL A 452 10.87 -33.06 -10.99
N GLY A 453 11.09 -32.97 -12.30
CA GLY A 453 12.26 -33.49 -13.02
C GLY A 453 13.32 -32.42 -13.27
N ASP A 454 14.08 -32.58 -14.36
CA ASP A 454 15.18 -31.69 -14.72
C ASP A 454 14.71 -30.30 -15.18
N SER A 455 15.60 -29.31 -15.02
CA SER A 455 15.40 -27.96 -15.54
C SER A 455 15.42 -27.95 -17.06
N VAL A 456 14.54 -27.15 -17.63
CA VAL A 456 14.30 -27.06 -19.07
C VAL A 456 14.82 -25.75 -19.65
N THR A 457 14.46 -24.63 -19.02
CA THR A 457 14.80 -23.29 -19.51
C THR A 457 14.79 -22.26 -18.38
N LEU A 458 15.42 -21.12 -18.64
CA LEU A 458 15.46 -19.95 -17.76
C LEU A 458 14.78 -18.78 -18.46
N ILE A 459 13.87 -18.09 -17.76
CA ILE A 459 13.06 -16.99 -18.30
C ILE A 459 13.35 -15.70 -17.52
N GLN A 460 13.74 -14.67 -18.26
CA GLN A 460 13.98 -13.30 -17.77
C GLN A 460 13.02 -12.28 -18.39
N ASP A 461 12.10 -12.73 -19.25
CA ASP A 461 11.16 -11.83 -19.92
C ASP A 461 10.26 -11.12 -18.91
N ALA A 462 10.36 -9.79 -18.85
CA ALA A 462 9.65 -8.99 -17.86
C ALA A 462 8.13 -9.08 -18.00
N ALA A 463 7.61 -9.22 -19.23
CA ALA A 463 6.18 -9.32 -19.48
C ALA A 463 5.62 -10.67 -19.00
N PHE A 464 6.35 -11.76 -19.22
CA PHE A 464 6.03 -13.09 -18.70
C PHE A 464 6.04 -13.12 -17.17
N LEU A 465 7.14 -12.64 -16.56
CA LEU A 465 7.31 -12.64 -15.11
C LEU A 465 6.21 -11.83 -14.43
N LYS A 466 5.94 -10.62 -14.95
CA LYS A 466 4.82 -9.79 -14.51
C LYS A 466 3.50 -10.53 -14.63
N ASN A 467 3.19 -11.09 -15.81
CA ASN A 467 1.91 -11.76 -16.01
C ASN A 467 1.70 -12.89 -15.01
N ARG A 468 2.70 -13.75 -14.78
CA ARG A 468 2.54 -14.90 -13.88
C ARG A 468 2.53 -14.51 -12.42
N LEU A 469 3.43 -13.64 -11.97
CA LEU A 469 3.46 -13.19 -10.58
C LEU A 469 2.22 -12.36 -10.22
N TRP A 470 1.67 -11.59 -11.15
CA TRP A 470 0.39 -10.91 -10.94
C TRP A 470 -0.80 -11.88 -10.89
N ASN A 471 -0.81 -12.95 -11.69
CA ASN A 471 -1.82 -14.01 -11.54
C ASN A 471 -1.71 -14.73 -10.18
N ILE A 472 -0.49 -14.91 -9.67
CA ILE A 472 -0.28 -15.43 -8.31
C ILE A 472 -0.86 -14.45 -7.29
N LEU A 473 -0.50 -13.16 -7.35
CA LEU A 473 -1.07 -12.12 -6.48
C LEU A 473 -2.60 -12.08 -6.52
N ASP A 474 -3.20 -12.18 -7.71
CA ASP A 474 -4.65 -12.25 -7.90
C ASP A 474 -5.27 -13.43 -7.14
N GLY A 475 -4.63 -14.60 -7.16
CA GLY A 475 -5.04 -15.79 -6.39
C GLY A 475 -4.72 -15.75 -4.89
N HIS A 476 -4.02 -14.72 -4.41
CA HIS A 476 -3.49 -14.64 -3.05
C HIS A 476 -4.02 -13.44 -2.25
N VAL A 477 -4.93 -12.67 -2.82
CA VAL A 477 -5.59 -11.54 -2.15
C VAL A 477 -7.07 -11.84 -2.02
N VAL A 478 -7.60 -11.79 -0.79
CA VAL A 478 -9.04 -11.74 -0.52
C VAL A 478 -9.38 -10.35 0.00
N VAL A 479 -10.46 -9.76 -0.51
CA VAL A 479 -11.02 -8.52 0.05
C VAL A 479 -11.96 -8.90 1.18
N GLY A 480 -11.63 -8.46 2.40
CA GLY A 480 -12.32 -8.84 3.64
C GLY A 480 -11.46 -9.72 4.56
N ASP A 481 -12.06 -10.07 5.70
CA ASP A 481 -11.45 -10.96 6.69
C ASP A 481 -11.79 -12.42 6.38
N VAL A 482 -10.76 -13.26 6.30
CA VAL A 482 -10.89 -14.72 6.08
C VAL A 482 -11.15 -15.50 7.36
N GLU A 483 -11.05 -14.86 8.53
CA GLU A 483 -11.32 -15.46 9.83
C GLU A 483 -12.75 -15.17 10.33
N ASP A 484 -13.65 -14.75 9.42
CA ASP A 484 -15.04 -14.37 9.74
C ASP A 484 -16.00 -15.56 9.97
N GLY A 485 -15.47 -16.78 10.00
CA GLY A 485 -16.21 -18.02 10.23
C GLY A 485 -16.67 -18.73 8.95
N ARG A 486 -16.59 -18.08 7.78
CA ARG A 486 -16.79 -18.77 6.49
C ARG A 486 -15.60 -19.67 6.18
N GLN A 487 -15.84 -20.68 5.34
CA GLN A 487 -14.77 -21.57 4.88
C GLN A 487 -14.37 -21.33 3.43
N PHE A 488 -15.24 -20.77 2.59
CA PHE A 488 -14.94 -20.54 1.19
C PHE A 488 -14.90 -19.05 0.88
N PHE A 489 -13.85 -18.64 0.18
CA PHE A 489 -13.58 -17.25 -0.16
C PHE A 489 -13.23 -17.13 -1.63
N VAL A 490 -13.52 -15.94 -2.17
CA VAL A 490 -13.19 -15.56 -3.53
C VAL A 490 -12.01 -14.61 -3.48
N THR A 491 -10.97 -14.92 -4.23
CA THR A 491 -9.79 -14.07 -4.35
C THR A 491 -10.03 -12.95 -5.37
N LYS A 492 -9.13 -11.97 -5.43
CA LYS A 492 -9.13 -10.89 -6.43
C LYS A 492 -9.15 -11.44 -7.86
N GLY A 493 -8.51 -12.58 -8.10
CA GLY A 493 -8.46 -13.30 -9.38
C GLY A 493 -9.70 -14.13 -9.71
N ASN A 494 -10.75 -14.06 -8.90
CA ASN A 494 -11.92 -14.94 -8.92
C ASN A 494 -11.57 -16.42 -8.66
N ASP A 495 -10.43 -16.72 -8.03
CA ASP A 495 -10.16 -18.08 -7.56
C ASP A 495 -10.99 -18.39 -6.32
N ILE A 496 -11.41 -19.65 -6.21
CA ILE A 496 -12.06 -20.17 -5.01
C ILE A 496 -10.97 -20.78 -4.13
N ILE A 497 -10.90 -20.33 -2.88
CA ILE A 497 -10.05 -20.91 -1.85
C ILE A 497 -10.89 -21.38 -0.67
N LYS A 498 -10.46 -22.47 -0.04
CA LYS A 498 -10.97 -22.91 1.25
C LYS A 498 -10.00 -22.48 2.35
N VAL A 499 -10.52 -21.82 3.37
CA VAL A 499 -9.78 -21.39 4.57
C VAL A 499 -10.38 -22.09 5.78
N THR A 500 -9.51 -22.59 6.66
CA THR A 500 -9.91 -23.19 7.94
C THR A 500 -8.94 -22.80 9.04
N GLY A 501 -9.41 -22.67 10.27
CA GLY A 501 -8.59 -22.23 11.39
C GLY A 501 -8.47 -20.71 11.46
N LYS A 502 -7.52 -20.24 12.27
CA LYS A 502 -7.27 -18.81 12.53
C LYS A 502 -5.82 -18.61 12.95
N ASP A 503 -5.32 -17.39 12.83
CA ASP A 503 -3.95 -17.04 13.20
C ASP A 503 -2.93 -18.02 12.56
N LYS A 504 -1.90 -18.44 13.30
CA LYS A 504 -0.90 -19.43 12.83
C LYS A 504 -1.47 -20.84 12.60
N ALA A 505 -2.67 -21.14 13.10
CA ALA A 505 -3.33 -22.42 12.83
C ALA A 505 -4.18 -22.37 11.55
N LEU A 506 -4.25 -21.21 10.88
CA LEU A 506 -4.97 -21.05 9.63
C LEU A 506 -4.30 -21.87 8.52
N THR A 507 -5.13 -22.50 7.72
CA THR A 507 -4.73 -23.23 6.53
C THR A 507 -5.57 -22.82 5.34
N VAL A 508 -4.96 -22.85 4.15
CA VAL A 508 -5.59 -22.45 2.88
C VAL A 508 -5.42 -23.55 1.84
N GLN A 509 -6.46 -23.77 1.03
CA GLN A 509 -6.44 -24.70 -0.09
C GLN A 509 -7.04 -24.02 -1.32
N GLY A 510 -6.31 -23.96 -2.44
CA GLY A 510 -6.89 -23.64 -3.73
C GLY A 510 -7.60 -24.84 -4.35
N GLY A 511 -8.20 -24.66 -5.53
CA GLY A 511 -8.96 -25.73 -6.19
C GLY A 511 -8.15 -27.00 -6.49
N TYR A 512 -6.88 -26.87 -6.90
CA TYR A 512 -6.01 -28.04 -7.10
C TYR A 512 -5.58 -28.66 -5.77
N ASP A 513 -5.35 -27.84 -4.74
CA ASP A 513 -5.02 -28.34 -3.41
C ASP A 513 -6.17 -29.15 -2.82
N LEU A 514 -7.42 -28.75 -3.07
CA LEU A 514 -8.62 -29.51 -2.69
C LEU A 514 -8.68 -30.86 -3.41
N ASP A 515 -8.46 -30.90 -4.74
CA ASP A 515 -8.42 -32.15 -5.53
C ASP A 515 -7.34 -33.12 -5.04
N LYS A 516 -6.18 -32.60 -4.62
CA LYS A 516 -5.05 -33.42 -4.14
C LYS A 516 -5.02 -33.64 -2.64
N GLY A 517 -5.96 -33.08 -1.87
CA GLY A 517 -5.93 -33.11 -0.40
C GLY A 517 -4.69 -32.43 0.19
N GLN A 518 -4.09 -31.48 -0.53
CA GLN A 518 -2.93 -30.70 -0.08
C GLN A 518 -3.38 -29.46 0.69
N THR A 519 -2.49 -28.90 1.50
CA THR A 519 -2.82 -27.75 2.35
C THR A 519 -1.65 -26.79 2.42
N CYS A 520 -1.92 -25.50 2.20
CA CYS A 520 -0.99 -24.42 2.49
C CYS A 520 -1.15 -24.04 3.97
N ARG A 521 -0.07 -24.02 4.73
CA ARG A 521 -0.07 -23.67 6.15
C ARG A 521 0.49 -22.28 6.35
N VAL A 522 -0.06 -21.58 7.35
CA VAL A 522 0.45 -20.26 7.75
C VAL A 522 1.63 -20.42 8.71
N ASN A 523 2.78 -19.88 8.32
CA ASN A 523 3.98 -19.81 9.13
C ASN A 523 3.93 -18.62 10.10
N GLU A 524 3.41 -17.49 9.61
CA GLU A 524 3.36 -16.25 10.36
C GLU A 524 2.18 -15.37 9.95
N VAL A 525 1.66 -14.62 10.93
CA VAL A 525 0.56 -13.69 10.74
C VAL A 525 0.98 -12.32 11.24
N PHE A 526 0.72 -11.33 10.41
CA PHE A 526 0.86 -9.92 10.73
C PHE A 526 -0.53 -9.28 10.65
N ARG A 527 -0.86 -8.46 11.65
CA ARG A 527 -2.10 -7.70 11.70
C ARG A 527 -1.78 -6.23 11.41
N GLN A 528 -2.41 -5.68 10.38
CA GLN A 528 -2.15 -4.38 9.75
C GLN A 528 -3.41 -3.51 9.80
N GLU A 529 -3.26 -2.20 9.60
CA GLU A 529 -4.36 -1.23 9.72
C GLU A 529 -5.52 -1.59 8.77
N ASN A 530 -5.17 -2.08 7.59
CA ASN A 530 -6.11 -2.39 6.52
C ASN A 530 -6.25 -3.89 6.23
N GLY A 531 -5.93 -4.76 7.21
CA GLY A 531 -6.05 -6.19 6.99
C GLY A 531 -5.05 -7.06 7.72
N SER A 532 -4.84 -8.27 7.20
CA SER A 532 -3.86 -9.22 7.70
C SER A 532 -3.02 -9.80 6.57
N THR A 533 -1.74 -10.02 6.85
CA THR A 533 -0.82 -10.70 5.94
C THR A 533 -0.40 -12.02 6.55
N TYR A 534 -0.56 -13.09 5.78
CA TYR A 534 -0.28 -14.47 6.16
C TYR A 534 0.88 -14.98 5.32
N PHE A 535 2.02 -15.28 5.95
CA PHE A 535 3.10 -15.98 5.26
C PHE A 535 2.80 -17.46 5.21
N ILE A 536 2.87 -18.05 4.01
CA ILE A 536 2.47 -19.44 3.75
C ILE A 536 3.62 -20.30 3.23
N ASP A 537 3.51 -21.61 3.44
CA ASP A 537 4.55 -22.61 3.13
C ASP A 537 4.51 -23.18 1.70
N LYS A 538 3.63 -22.65 0.84
CA LYS A 538 3.56 -22.91 -0.61
C LYS A 538 2.58 -21.94 -1.25
N PRO A 539 2.71 -21.63 -2.56
CA PRO A 539 1.69 -20.91 -3.30
C PRO A 539 0.34 -21.65 -3.26
N ILE A 540 -0.74 -20.90 -3.10
CA ILE A 540 -2.11 -21.41 -3.24
C ILE A 540 -2.32 -21.82 -4.69
N GLN A 541 -2.64 -23.09 -4.94
CA GLN A 541 -2.73 -23.61 -6.30
C GLN A 541 -4.19 -23.59 -6.78
N PRO A 542 -4.56 -22.74 -7.76
CA PRO A 542 -5.91 -22.72 -8.32
C PRO A 542 -6.23 -24.04 -9.02
N ALA A 543 -7.52 -24.30 -9.30
CA ALA A 543 -7.92 -25.50 -10.02
C ALA A 543 -7.20 -25.60 -11.38
N LEU A 544 -6.76 -26.81 -11.71
CA LEU A 544 -6.11 -27.15 -12.99
C LEU A 544 -6.93 -28.14 -13.81
N LYS A 545 -8.23 -28.20 -13.54
CA LYS A 545 -9.22 -28.94 -14.33
C LYS A 545 -10.34 -28.00 -14.74
N SER A 546 -10.72 -28.05 -16.00
CA SER A 546 -11.91 -27.36 -16.51
C SER A 546 -13.20 -28.08 -16.11
N VAL A 547 -14.33 -27.42 -16.33
CA VAL A 547 -15.66 -28.04 -16.20
C VAL A 547 -15.75 -29.31 -17.07
N PHE A 548 -15.25 -29.21 -18.31
CA PHE A 548 -15.25 -30.31 -19.27
C PHE A 548 -14.52 -31.54 -18.73
N THR A 549 -13.30 -31.37 -18.24
CA THR A 549 -12.47 -32.47 -17.75
C THR A 549 -13.12 -33.18 -16.58
N VAL A 550 -13.56 -32.44 -15.56
CA VAL A 550 -14.23 -33.05 -14.39
C VAL A 550 -15.49 -33.82 -14.79
N MET A 551 -16.30 -33.27 -15.69
CA MET A 551 -17.51 -33.96 -16.18
C MET A 551 -17.18 -35.23 -16.97
N SER A 552 -16.14 -35.19 -17.81
CA SER A 552 -15.73 -36.31 -18.65
C SER A 552 -15.09 -37.47 -17.87
N GLU A 553 -14.36 -37.16 -16.79
CA GLU A 553 -13.62 -38.13 -15.98
C GLU A 553 -14.46 -38.73 -14.84
N THR A 554 -15.64 -38.16 -14.53
CA THR A 554 -16.50 -38.61 -13.42
C THR A 554 -17.65 -39.47 -13.95
N PRO A 555 -17.65 -40.80 -13.75
CA PRO A 555 -18.68 -41.71 -14.30
C PRO A 555 -20.12 -41.35 -13.92
N GLU A 556 -20.32 -40.82 -12.72
CA GLU A 556 -21.62 -40.41 -12.19
C GLU A 556 -22.21 -39.17 -12.90
N PHE A 557 -21.41 -38.47 -13.71
CA PHE A 557 -21.81 -37.31 -14.52
C PHE A 557 -21.98 -37.63 -16.01
N SER A 558 -21.68 -38.86 -16.43
CA SER A 558 -21.55 -39.25 -17.84
C SER A 558 -22.79 -38.97 -18.68
N GLU A 559 -24.01 -39.21 -18.19
CA GLU A 559 -25.23 -38.94 -18.96
C GLU A 559 -25.43 -37.45 -19.22
N PHE A 560 -25.23 -36.62 -18.20
CA PHE A 560 -25.35 -35.17 -18.36
C PHE A 560 -24.21 -34.61 -19.23
N TYR A 561 -22.99 -35.11 -19.05
CA TYR A 561 -21.85 -34.78 -19.90
C TYR A 561 -22.11 -35.11 -21.37
N ASN A 562 -22.64 -36.31 -21.67
CA ASN A 562 -22.99 -36.71 -23.04
C ASN A 562 -24.03 -35.77 -23.66
N LEU A 563 -24.99 -35.28 -22.87
CA LEU A 563 -25.93 -34.27 -23.37
C LEU A 563 -25.25 -32.93 -23.69
N LEU A 564 -24.34 -32.46 -22.83
CA LEU A 564 -23.57 -31.23 -23.07
C LEU A 564 -22.66 -31.36 -24.30
N ASN A 565 -21.96 -32.49 -24.43
CA ASN A 565 -21.02 -32.76 -25.52
C ASN A 565 -21.73 -33.08 -26.85
N GLY A 566 -23.01 -33.45 -26.82
CA GLY A 566 -23.82 -33.66 -28.02
C GLY A 566 -24.35 -32.38 -28.66
N VAL A 567 -24.12 -31.20 -28.08
CA VAL A 567 -24.49 -29.90 -28.69
C VAL A 567 -23.60 -29.62 -29.91
N PRO A 568 -24.14 -29.29 -31.09
CA PRO A 568 -23.31 -29.04 -32.27
C PRO A 568 -22.41 -27.82 -32.12
N ASP A 569 -21.13 -27.95 -32.52
CA ASP A 569 -20.14 -26.86 -32.55
C ASP A 569 -20.53 -25.71 -33.51
N THR A 570 -21.43 -25.98 -34.47
CA THR A 570 -21.95 -24.97 -35.40
C THR A 570 -23.00 -24.05 -34.75
N CYS A 571 -23.49 -24.37 -33.56
CA CYS A 571 -24.49 -23.56 -32.87
C CYS A 571 -23.84 -22.32 -32.22
N ILE A 572 -24.42 -21.14 -32.45
CA ILE A 572 -24.02 -19.89 -31.77
C ILE A 572 -24.06 -20.05 -30.23
N SER A 573 -24.98 -20.88 -29.74
CA SER A 573 -25.16 -21.20 -28.33
C SER A 573 -24.40 -22.45 -27.88
N GLN A 574 -23.28 -22.82 -28.53
CA GLN A 574 -22.43 -23.92 -28.09
C GLN A 574 -22.05 -23.79 -26.61
N ILE A 575 -21.96 -24.93 -25.93
CA ILE A 575 -21.66 -24.98 -24.49
C ILE A 575 -20.15 -25.02 -24.27
N PHE A 576 -19.47 -25.98 -24.89
CA PHE A 576 -18.01 -26.08 -24.85
C PHE A 576 -17.37 -25.33 -26.02
N SER A 577 -16.11 -24.94 -25.84
CA SER A 577 -15.29 -24.29 -26.84
C SER A 577 -13.82 -24.60 -26.59
N GLU A 578 -13.01 -24.59 -27.64
CA GLU A 578 -11.57 -24.85 -27.54
C GLU A 578 -10.86 -23.77 -26.69
N GLY A 579 -9.99 -24.21 -25.78
CA GLY A 579 -9.13 -23.34 -24.96
C GLY A 579 -9.05 -23.74 -23.49
N GLY A 580 -8.23 -23.02 -22.72
CA GLY A 580 -8.00 -23.31 -21.30
C GLY A 580 -6.96 -24.40 -21.05
N VAL A 581 -6.84 -24.83 -19.79
CA VAL A 581 -5.79 -25.76 -19.32
C VAL A 581 -5.88 -27.15 -19.95
N ASP A 582 -7.09 -27.60 -20.29
CA ASP A 582 -7.35 -28.94 -20.84
C ASP A 582 -7.89 -28.87 -22.29
N ASN A 583 -7.62 -27.77 -23.00
CA ASN A 583 -8.14 -27.47 -24.35
C ASN A 583 -9.67 -27.38 -24.50
N GLN A 584 -10.43 -27.45 -23.41
CA GLN A 584 -11.89 -27.24 -23.40
C GLN A 584 -12.30 -26.31 -22.26
N ARG A 585 -13.25 -25.41 -22.56
CA ARG A 585 -13.88 -24.49 -21.60
C ARG A 585 -15.35 -24.23 -21.93
N ILE A 586 -16.12 -23.72 -20.96
CA ILE A 586 -17.47 -23.21 -21.18
C ILE A 586 -17.41 -21.89 -21.96
N ASN A 587 -18.12 -21.85 -23.08
CA ASN A 587 -18.10 -20.75 -24.04
C ASN A 587 -18.78 -19.47 -23.52
N PHE A 588 -19.80 -19.62 -22.66
CA PHE A 588 -20.59 -18.49 -22.13
C PHE A 588 -20.17 -18.03 -20.73
N PHE A 589 -19.07 -18.57 -20.18
CA PHE A 589 -18.47 -18.02 -18.97
C PHE A 589 -17.75 -16.72 -19.30
N SER A 590 -18.06 -15.68 -18.53
CA SER A 590 -17.35 -14.41 -18.48
C SER A 590 -16.68 -14.32 -17.11
N ALA A 591 -15.53 -13.65 -17.00
CA ALA A 591 -14.56 -13.61 -15.89
C ALA A 591 -15.13 -13.40 -14.46
N PHE A 592 -15.97 -14.33 -14.03
CA PHE A 592 -16.79 -14.34 -12.83
C PHE A 592 -16.75 -15.77 -12.28
N ARG A 593 -17.73 -16.09 -11.44
CA ARG A 593 -17.85 -17.36 -10.75
C ARG A 593 -19.24 -17.94 -10.93
N TYR A 594 -19.31 -19.27 -10.96
CA TYR A 594 -20.53 -20.00 -11.32
C TYR A 594 -20.77 -21.22 -10.43
N THR A 595 -22.01 -21.68 -10.38
CA THR A 595 -22.40 -22.96 -9.78
C THR A 595 -23.00 -23.84 -10.85
N ILE A 596 -22.62 -25.12 -10.89
CA ILE A 596 -23.09 -26.07 -11.89
C ILE A 596 -23.75 -27.23 -11.15
N TYR A 597 -24.99 -27.51 -11.50
CA TYR A 597 -25.76 -28.58 -10.88
C TYR A 597 -25.87 -29.77 -11.83
N VAL A 598 -25.22 -30.88 -11.51
CA VAL A 598 -25.16 -32.05 -12.39
C VAL A 598 -26.17 -33.09 -11.92
N PRO A 599 -27.23 -33.38 -12.69
CA PRO A 599 -28.16 -34.44 -12.34
C PRO A 599 -27.48 -35.80 -12.35
N THR A 600 -27.89 -36.67 -11.44
CA THR A 600 -27.49 -38.10 -11.50
C THR A 600 -27.85 -38.71 -12.86
N ASN A 601 -27.07 -39.72 -13.28
CA ASN A 601 -27.38 -40.49 -14.49
C ASN A 601 -28.83 -41.01 -14.50
N ASP A 602 -29.32 -41.51 -13.36
CA ASP A 602 -30.70 -41.96 -13.23
C ASP A 602 -31.72 -40.83 -13.42
N ALA A 603 -31.42 -39.61 -12.97
CA ALA A 603 -32.28 -38.45 -13.18
C ALA A 603 -32.39 -38.08 -14.67
N ILE A 604 -31.28 -38.12 -15.40
CA ILE A 604 -31.28 -37.90 -16.85
C ILE A 604 -32.07 -38.99 -17.56
N GLN A 605 -31.85 -40.26 -17.21
CA GLN A 605 -32.59 -41.38 -17.79
C GLN A 605 -34.10 -41.29 -17.51
N ARG A 606 -34.50 -40.91 -16.29
CA ARG A 606 -35.91 -40.63 -15.98
C ARG A 606 -36.48 -39.47 -16.81
N ALA A 607 -35.70 -38.42 -17.03
CA ALA A 607 -36.12 -37.28 -17.85
C ALA A 607 -36.33 -37.68 -19.33
N LEU A 608 -35.48 -38.55 -19.87
CA LEU A 608 -35.62 -39.12 -21.22
C LEU A 608 -36.86 -40.04 -21.32
N ASN A 609 -37.02 -40.96 -20.36
CA ASN A 609 -38.14 -41.91 -20.34
C ASN A 609 -39.50 -41.22 -20.16
N ASN A 610 -39.55 -40.12 -19.41
CA ASN A 610 -40.75 -39.32 -19.21
C ASN A 610 -40.97 -38.25 -20.28
N HIS A 611 -40.16 -38.23 -21.35
CA HIS A 611 -40.22 -37.25 -22.43
C HIS A 611 -40.11 -35.77 -21.97
N ILE A 612 -39.42 -35.52 -20.85
CA ILE A 612 -39.06 -34.17 -20.41
C ILE A 612 -38.01 -33.60 -21.37
N ILE A 613 -37.08 -34.45 -21.81
CA ILE A 613 -36.05 -34.16 -22.81
C ILE A 613 -36.02 -35.28 -23.86
N GLN A 614 -35.49 -35.00 -25.05
CA GLN A 614 -35.36 -35.98 -26.14
C GLN A 614 -33.89 -36.40 -26.35
N PRO A 615 -33.62 -37.66 -26.71
CA PRO A 615 -32.27 -38.08 -27.09
C PRO A 615 -31.75 -37.34 -28.31
N TRP A 616 -30.43 -37.12 -28.39
CA TRP A 616 -29.79 -36.47 -29.53
C TRP A 616 -30.09 -37.16 -30.87
N ASP A 617 -30.07 -38.50 -30.92
CA ASP A 617 -30.38 -39.25 -32.14
C ASP A 617 -31.79 -38.95 -32.67
N THR A 618 -32.76 -38.72 -31.79
CA THR A 618 -34.12 -38.35 -32.17
C THR A 618 -34.16 -36.93 -32.75
N ILE A 619 -33.45 -35.99 -32.12
CA ILE A 619 -33.35 -34.60 -32.59
C ILE A 619 -32.65 -34.54 -33.95
N TYR A 620 -31.55 -35.29 -34.11
CA TYR A 620 -30.78 -35.32 -35.36
C TYR A 620 -31.51 -36.05 -36.50
N ALA A 621 -32.45 -36.94 -36.19
CA ALA A 621 -33.30 -37.59 -37.18
C ALA A 621 -34.45 -36.70 -37.70
N ILE A 622 -34.69 -35.52 -37.13
CA ILE A 622 -35.73 -34.59 -37.60
C ILE A 622 -35.36 -34.06 -38.99
N ALA A 623 -36.20 -34.37 -39.98
CA ALA A 623 -35.95 -34.01 -41.38
C ALA A 623 -36.11 -32.51 -41.68
N ASP A 624 -36.98 -31.80 -40.96
CA ASP A 624 -37.15 -30.35 -41.11
C ASP A 624 -36.06 -29.59 -40.32
N PRO A 625 -35.15 -28.85 -41.00
CA PRO A 625 -34.07 -28.13 -40.34
C PRO A 625 -34.56 -27.05 -39.36
N VAL A 626 -35.74 -26.46 -39.60
CA VAL A 626 -36.31 -25.44 -38.72
C VAL A 626 -36.76 -26.09 -37.41
N GLN A 627 -37.54 -27.17 -37.51
CA GLN A 627 -37.98 -27.91 -36.33
C GLN A 627 -36.79 -28.53 -35.58
N GLN A 628 -35.81 -29.09 -36.29
CA GLN A 628 -34.58 -29.60 -35.69
C GLN A 628 -33.85 -28.49 -34.90
N GLY A 629 -33.69 -27.30 -35.49
CA GLY A 629 -33.08 -26.16 -34.83
C GLY A 629 -33.83 -25.74 -33.56
N LEU A 630 -35.16 -25.79 -33.55
CA LEU A 630 -35.98 -25.50 -32.37
C LEU A 630 -35.76 -26.52 -31.24
N GLU A 631 -35.70 -27.82 -31.56
CA GLU A 631 -35.45 -28.88 -30.56
C GLU A 631 -34.01 -28.81 -30.01
N ILE A 632 -33.01 -28.52 -30.85
CA ILE A 632 -31.64 -28.25 -30.40
C ILE A 632 -31.62 -27.07 -29.41
N GLN A 633 -32.30 -25.96 -29.73
CA GLN A 633 -32.36 -24.80 -28.83
C GLN A 633 -33.09 -25.11 -27.52
N LYS A 634 -34.16 -25.92 -27.54
CA LYS A 634 -34.82 -26.38 -26.30
C LYS A 634 -33.87 -27.19 -25.42
N MET A 635 -33.12 -28.13 -26.00
CA MET A 635 -32.11 -28.92 -25.28
C MET A 635 -31.02 -28.02 -24.68
N ILE A 636 -30.45 -27.10 -25.46
CA ILE A 636 -29.43 -26.16 -24.97
C ILE A 636 -29.97 -25.32 -23.80
N ARG A 637 -31.21 -24.83 -23.88
CA ARG A 637 -31.84 -24.06 -22.80
C ARG A 637 -32.10 -24.90 -21.55
N PHE A 638 -32.46 -26.18 -21.71
CA PHE A 638 -32.56 -27.12 -20.58
C PHE A 638 -31.19 -27.31 -19.90
N LEU A 639 -30.14 -27.56 -20.69
CA LEU A 639 -28.78 -27.77 -20.18
C LEU A 639 -28.25 -26.52 -19.47
N ARG A 640 -28.39 -25.35 -20.09
CA ARG A 640 -27.98 -24.06 -19.50
C ARG A 640 -28.73 -23.69 -18.22
N TYR A 641 -29.89 -24.28 -17.95
CA TYR A 641 -30.64 -23.99 -16.72
C TYR A 641 -29.94 -24.57 -15.48
N HIS A 642 -29.02 -25.51 -15.68
CA HIS A 642 -28.20 -26.12 -14.65
C HIS A 642 -26.93 -25.32 -14.31
N PHE A 643 -26.68 -24.23 -15.04
CA PHE A 643 -25.57 -23.32 -14.78
C PHE A 643 -26.14 -22.07 -14.12
N GLN A 644 -25.66 -21.75 -12.94
CA GLN A 644 -26.07 -20.61 -12.13
C GLN A 644 -24.93 -19.58 -12.04
N ASP A 645 -25.27 -18.30 -11.95
CA ASP A 645 -24.35 -17.24 -11.58
C ASP A 645 -23.99 -17.28 -10.08
N ASP A 646 -22.77 -16.87 -9.79
CA ASP A 646 -22.15 -16.95 -8.46
C ASP A 646 -21.83 -18.39 -8.02
N ALA A 647 -20.83 -18.53 -7.14
CA ALA A 647 -20.39 -19.79 -6.57
C ALA A 647 -21.01 -19.97 -5.18
N VAL A 648 -21.79 -21.03 -5.00
CA VAL A 648 -22.44 -21.36 -3.71
C VAL A 648 -21.93 -22.70 -3.21
N PHE A 649 -21.53 -22.73 -1.93
CA PHE A 649 -20.94 -23.91 -1.29
C PHE A 649 -21.86 -24.48 -0.21
N ILE A 650 -21.82 -25.79 -0.03
CA ILE A 650 -22.24 -26.42 1.23
C ILE A 650 -21.18 -26.08 2.29
N GLY A 651 -21.60 -25.65 3.48
CA GLY A 651 -20.69 -25.08 4.48
C GLY A 651 -20.72 -23.55 4.56
N GLN A 652 -21.57 -22.91 3.74
CA GLN A 652 -21.73 -21.46 3.73
C GLN A 652 -23.23 -21.11 3.71
N PRO A 653 -23.82 -20.68 4.85
CA PRO A 653 -25.23 -20.37 4.92
C PRO A 653 -25.66 -19.29 3.91
N VAL A 654 -26.63 -19.64 3.07
CA VAL A 654 -27.22 -18.77 2.03
C VAL A 654 -28.71 -19.12 1.90
N ASP A 655 -29.58 -18.12 1.72
CA ASP A 655 -31.00 -18.29 1.36
C ASP A 655 -31.36 -17.16 0.39
N ASP A 656 -30.98 -17.31 -0.88
CA ASP A 656 -31.06 -16.23 -1.88
C ASP A 656 -31.46 -16.76 -3.27
N VAL A 657 -31.74 -15.85 -4.20
CA VAL A 657 -32.19 -16.13 -5.56
C VAL A 657 -31.13 -15.71 -6.57
N TYR A 658 -30.71 -16.67 -7.38
CA TYR A 658 -29.66 -16.52 -8.38
C TYR A 658 -30.23 -16.64 -9.80
N GLN A 659 -29.47 -16.21 -10.78
CA GLN A 659 -29.77 -16.34 -12.20
C GLN A 659 -29.14 -17.60 -12.78
N SER A 660 -29.89 -18.31 -13.59
CA SER A 660 -29.36 -19.38 -14.44
C SER A 660 -28.79 -18.84 -15.75
N ALA A 661 -28.06 -19.66 -16.51
CA ALA A 661 -27.58 -19.29 -17.84
C ALA A 661 -28.66 -19.37 -18.94
N THR A 662 -29.94 -19.62 -18.59
CA THR A 662 -31.05 -19.75 -19.54
C THR A 662 -31.96 -18.53 -19.54
N ILE A 663 -32.22 -17.96 -20.71
CA ILE A 663 -33.10 -16.80 -20.91
C ILE A 663 -34.55 -17.26 -21.16
N ARG A 664 -35.53 -16.56 -20.56
CA ARG A 664 -36.95 -16.69 -20.86
C ARG A 664 -37.29 -16.09 -22.22
N LEU A 665 -37.97 -16.86 -23.07
CA LEU A 665 -38.40 -16.43 -24.40
C LEU A 665 -39.90 -16.13 -24.44
N GLY A 666 -40.32 -15.27 -25.38
CA GLY A 666 -41.73 -15.02 -25.65
C GLY A 666 -42.38 -16.28 -26.25
N GLY A 667 -43.32 -16.88 -25.53
CA GLY A 667 -43.97 -18.13 -25.95
C GLY A 667 -43.61 -19.36 -25.11
N ASP A 668 -42.70 -19.24 -24.13
CA ASP A 668 -42.61 -20.27 -23.08
C ASP A 668 -43.98 -20.38 -22.39
N ASN A 669 -44.51 -21.60 -22.26
CA ASN A 669 -45.80 -21.91 -21.60
C ASN A 669 -45.72 -21.53 -20.12
N TYR A 670 -45.83 -20.24 -19.84
CA TYR A 670 -45.75 -19.67 -18.52
C TYR A 670 -47.10 -19.84 -17.82
N GLN A 671 -47.42 -21.08 -17.45
CA GLN A 671 -48.57 -21.38 -16.60
C GLN A 671 -48.14 -21.38 -15.12
N ASN A 672 -47.61 -20.27 -14.59
CA ASN A 672 -47.67 -20.12 -13.14
C ASN A 672 -47.55 -18.68 -12.60
N THR A 673 -48.58 -18.29 -11.86
CA THR A 673 -48.65 -17.17 -10.93
C THR A 673 -47.91 -17.45 -9.60
N ALA A 674 -47.19 -18.58 -9.45
CA ALA A 674 -46.63 -19.04 -8.16
C ALA A 674 -45.09 -19.08 -8.03
N GLY A 675 -44.30 -18.88 -9.11
CA GLY A 675 -42.83 -18.93 -9.09
C GLY A 675 -42.14 -17.56 -8.93
N PHE A 676 -40.97 -17.35 -9.56
CA PHE A 676 -40.22 -16.08 -9.48
C PHE A 676 -40.67 -15.00 -10.48
N ALA A 677 -41.64 -15.31 -11.36
CA ALA A 677 -42.18 -14.38 -12.35
C ALA A 677 -41.12 -13.71 -13.24
N THR A 678 -40.08 -14.47 -13.63
CA THR A 678 -39.00 -13.98 -14.49
C THR A 678 -39.57 -13.38 -15.77
N ALA A 679 -39.23 -12.13 -16.09
CA ALA A 679 -39.71 -11.44 -17.29
C ALA A 679 -39.11 -12.02 -18.58
N VAL A 680 -39.79 -11.84 -19.72
CA VAL A 680 -39.25 -12.20 -21.04
C VAL A 680 -37.93 -11.46 -21.27
N ASN A 681 -36.96 -12.13 -21.91
CA ASN A 681 -35.59 -11.64 -22.13
C ASN A 681 -34.77 -11.43 -20.84
N LYS A 682 -35.17 -12.05 -19.73
CA LYS A 682 -34.37 -12.16 -18.50
C LYS A 682 -33.98 -13.62 -18.24
N TYR A 683 -32.88 -13.81 -17.52
CA TYR A 683 -32.43 -15.12 -17.09
C TYR A 683 -33.41 -15.73 -16.09
N TYR A 684 -33.78 -17.00 -16.27
CA TYR A 684 -34.56 -17.75 -15.30
C TYR A 684 -33.82 -17.84 -13.98
N LYS A 685 -34.57 -17.94 -12.89
CA LYS A 685 -34.03 -17.89 -11.54
C LYS A 685 -34.00 -19.26 -10.87
N LEU A 686 -33.10 -19.40 -9.91
CA LEU A 686 -32.99 -20.53 -8.98
C LEU A 686 -32.88 -19.97 -7.57
N LYS A 687 -33.77 -20.37 -6.67
CA LYS A 687 -33.56 -20.09 -5.25
C LYS A 687 -32.65 -21.17 -4.67
N VAL A 688 -31.59 -20.76 -4.01
CA VAL A 688 -30.61 -21.64 -3.39
C VAL A 688 -30.64 -21.42 -1.89
N LYS A 689 -30.84 -22.52 -1.16
CA LYS A 689 -30.72 -22.56 0.29
C LYS A 689 -29.57 -23.49 0.67
N SER A 690 -28.47 -22.92 1.14
CA SER A 690 -27.32 -23.65 1.65
C SER A 690 -27.21 -23.50 3.17
N THR A 691 -26.77 -24.56 3.83
CA THR A 691 -26.45 -24.63 5.26
C THR A 691 -25.04 -25.22 5.42
N ASP A 692 -24.64 -25.45 6.67
CA ASP A 692 -23.37 -26.12 6.98
C ASP A 692 -23.26 -27.53 6.36
N HIS A 693 -24.40 -28.20 6.10
CA HIS A 693 -24.43 -29.63 5.73
C HIS A 693 -25.31 -29.95 4.52
N SER A 694 -26.06 -29.00 3.98
CA SER A 694 -27.02 -29.27 2.91
C SER A 694 -27.17 -28.08 1.96
N LEU A 695 -27.43 -28.35 0.69
CA LEU A 695 -27.86 -27.34 -0.29
C LEU A 695 -29.11 -27.84 -1.01
N THR A 696 -30.11 -26.97 -1.13
CA THR A 696 -31.36 -27.26 -1.83
C THR A 696 -31.73 -26.15 -2.80
N LEU A 697 -32.18 -26.53 -3.98
CA LEU A 697 -32.59 -25.66 -5.06
C LEU A 697 -34.10 -25.61 -5.13
N THR A 698 -34.66 -24.46 -5.50
CA THR A 698 -36.05 -24.32 -5.91
C THR A 698 -36.11 -23.66 -7.28
N THR A 699 -36.70 -24.35 -8.25
CA THR A 699 -36.82 -23.87 -9.64
C THR A 699 -38.02 -22.94 -9.82
N GLU A 700 -38.16 -22.37 -11.02
CA GLU A 700 -39.30 -21.53 -11.42
C GLU A 700 -40.66 -22.22 -11.27
N THR A 701 -40.69 -23.55 -11.34
CA THR A 701 -41.91 -24.36 -11.17
C THR A 701 -42.18 -24.74 -9.71
N ASN A 702 -41.47 -24.12 -8.76
CA ASN A 702 -41.45 -24.47 -7.34
C ASN A 702 -41.01 -25.92 -7.05
N LYS A 703 -40.34 -26.57 -8.00
CA LYS A 703 -39.73 -27.88 -7.79
C LYS A 703 -38.54 -27.73 -6.86
N SER A 704 -38.53 -28.47 -5.76
CA SER A 704 -37.39 -28.53 -4.85
C SER A 704 -36.46 -29.67 -5.22
N VAL A 705 -35.18 -29.39 -5.38
CA VAL A 705 -34.15 -30.38 -5.76
C VAL A 705 -32.96 -30.27 -4.81
N PRO A 706 -32.68 -31.30 -3.98
CA PRO A 706 -31.52 -31.30 -3.10
C PRO A 706 -30.22 -31.67 -3.84
N VAL A 707 -29.11 -31.11 -3.39
CA VAL A 707 -27.76 -31.59 -3.70
C VAL A 707 -27.49 -32.88 -2.94
N GLN A 708 -26.87 -33.86 -3.60
CA GLN A 708 -26.52 -35.13 -3.01
C GLN A 708 -25.18 -35.04 -2.28
N THR A 709 -25.19 -35.33 -0.98
CA THR A 709 -23.97 -35.33 -0.15
C THR A 709 -23.40 -36.72 0.09
N SER A 710 -24.19 -37.78 -0.05
CA SER A 710 -23.76 -39.17 0.24
C SER A 710 -22.67 -39.71 -0.69
N GLY A 711 -22.51 -39.13 -1.89
CA GLY A 711 -21.50 -39.53 -2.87
C GLY A 711 -20.23 -38.68 -2.86
N ASN A 712 -20.12 -37.66 -2.00
CA ASN A 712 -19.03 -36.66 -2.01
C ASN A 712 -18.84 -35.92 -3.36
N LEU A 713 -19.86 -35.90 -4.22
CA LEU A 713 -19.86 -35.20 -5.50
C LEU A 713 -20.44 -33.79 -5.38
N TYR A 714 -19.92 -33.01 -4.43
CA TYR A 714 -20.34 -31.64 -4.15
C TYR A 714 -19.14 -30.78 -3.72
N ASN A 715 -19.28 -29.46 -3.80
CA ASN A 715 -18.17 -28.51 -3.58
C ASN A 715 -16.93 -28.78 -4.47
N ILE A 716 -17.10 -29.37 -5.67
CA ILE A 716 -15.98 -29.64 -6.57
C ILE A 716 -15.58 -28.36 -7.29
N VAL A 717 -14.39 -27.84 -7.00
CA VAL A 717 -13.89 -26.58 -7.56
C VAL A 717 -13.19 -26.82 -8.89
N VAL A 718 -13.59 -26.09 -9.92
CA VAL A 718 -13.01 -26.12 -11.27
C VAL A 718 -12.70 -24.72 -11.77
N LYS A 719 -11.83 -24.60 -12.78
CA LYS A 719 -11.51 -23.31 -13.39
C LYS A 719 -11.31 -23.41 -14.89
N ASP A 720 -12.00 -22.54 -15.59
CA ASP A 720 -11.92 -22.37 -17.03
C ASP A 720 -11.04 -21.14 -17.33
N TYR A 721 -9.82 -21.40 -17.76
CA TYR A 721 -8.87 -20.35 -18.10
C TYR A 721 -9.10 -19.80 -19.51
N ILE A 722 -8.81 -18.51 -19.66
CA ILE A 722 -8.68 -17.86 -20.97
C ILE A 722 -7.21 -17.46 -21.13
N PHE A 723 -6.60 -18.01 -22.17
CA PHE A 723 -5.24 -17.70 -22.59
C PHE A 723 -5.29 -16.80 -23.82
N ASP A 724 -4.21 -16.08 -24.09
CA ASP A 724 -4.10 -15.23 -25.28
C ASP A 724 -4.18 -16.04 -26.59
N LYS A 725 -3.69 -17.29 -26.54
CA LYS A 725 -3.81 -18.29 -27.62
C LYS A 725 -4.12 -19.65 -27.02
N ILE A 726 -4.70 -20.55 -27.82
CA ILE A 726 -4.87 -21.97 -27.43
C ILE A 726 -3.50 -22.66 -27.27
N LEU A 727 -3.45 -23.73 -26.48
CA LEU A 727 -2.18 -24.37 -26.10
C LEU A 727 -1.37 -24.86 -27.31
N SER A 728 -2.03 -25.39 -28.34
CA SER A 728 -1.40 -25.88 -29.58
C SER A 728 -0.70 -24.79 -30.41
N GLN A 729 -0.94 -23.51 -30.12
CA GLN A 729 -0.29 -22.37 -30.76
C GLN A 729 0.97 -21.90 -30.02
N TYR A 730 1.33 -22.55 -28.93
CA TYR A 730 2.57 -22.37 -28.21
C TYR A 730 3.47 -23.59 -28.37
N LYS A 731 4.78 -23.36 -28.47
CA LYS A 731 5.77 -24.41 -28.25
C LYS A 731 5.68 -24.91 -26.81
N ASN A 732 6.00 -26.17 -26.60
CA ASN A 732 6.19 -26.74 -25.28
C ASN A 732 7.28 -25.99 -24.51
N VAL A 733 7.30 -26.12 -23.19
CA VAL A 733 8.30 -25.47 -22.32
C VAL A 733 9.76 -25.77 -22.68
N ASP A 734 10.03 -26.91 -23.34
CA ASP A 734 11.35 -27.34 -23.81
C ASP A 734 11.68 -26.92 -25.24
N GLY A 735 10.81 -26.10 -25.85
CA GLY A 735 10.97 -25.59 -27.20
C GLY A 735 10.56 -26.56 -28.30
N THR A 736 10.09 -27.77 -27.95
CA THR A 736 9.49 -28.70 -28.92
C THR A 736 8.10 -28.21 -29.39
N GLY A 737 7.64 -28.76 -30.52
CA GLY A 737 6.36 -28.36 -31.14
C GLY A 737 6.47 -27.12 -32.05
N ALA A 738 5.30 -26.62 -32.47
CA ALA A 738 5.15 -25.47 -33.36
C ALA A 738 4.51 -24.28 -32.63
N GLY A 739 4.57 -23.08 -33.22
CA GLY A 739 3.93 -21.88 -32.67
C GLY A 739 4.88 -20.92 -31.95
N SER A 740 4.30 -20.04 -31.12
CA SER A 740 5.03 -18.99 -30.39
C SER A 740 5.80 -19.59 -29.22
N ALA A 741 6.91 -18.99 -28.80
CA ALA A 741 7.68 -19.48 -27.66
C ALA A 741 6.85 -19.44 -26.36
N PHE A 742 7.03 -20.42 -25.47
CA PHE A 742 6.29 -20.50 -24.20
C PHE A 742 6.42 -19.23 -23.35
N ASN A 743 7.59 -18.58 -23.34
CA ASN A 743 7.81 -17.33 -22.61
C ASN A 743 7.02 -16.12 -23.16
N THR A 744 6.36 -16.24 -24.31
CA THR A 744 5.44 -15.21 -24.84
C THR A 744 3.98 -15.48 -24.45
N SER A 745 3.71 -16.59 -23.77
CA SER A 745 2.35 -16.99 -23.39
C SER A 745 1.79 -16.13 -22.27
N ARG A 746 0.46 -15.93 -22.27
CA ARG A 746 -0.21 -15.04 -21.33
C ARG A 746 -1.54 -15.63 -20.87
N ILE A 747 -1.75 -15.62 -19.55
CA ILE A 747 -3.07 -15.83 -18.96
C ILE A 747 -3.77 -14.49 -18.96
N THR A 748 -4.92 -14.39 -19.66
CA THR A 748 -5.67 -13.15 -19.81
C THR A 748 -6.71 -13.01 -18.71
N THR A 749 -7.45 -14.08 -18.44
CA THR A 749 -8.45 -14.16 -17.36
C THR A 749 -8.85 -15.62 -17.10
N GLY A 750 -9.83 -15.84 -16.23
CA GLY A 750 -10.45 -17.14 -16.02
C GLY A 750 -11.77 -17.01 -15.28
N SER A 751 -12.56 -18.08 -15.31
CA SER A 751 -13.80 -18.19 -14.54
C SER A 751 -13.74 -19.43 -13.67
N SER A 752 -14.04 -19.29 -12.39
CA SER A 752 -14.07 -20.43 -11.47
C SER A 752 -15.51 -20.93 -11.32
N ALA A 753 -15.69 -22.23 -11.12
CA ALA A 753 -17.00 -22.77 -10.84
C ALA A 753 -16.96 -23.83 -9.75
N VAL A 754 -18.11 -24.07 -9.14
CA VAL A 754 -18.33 -25.17 -8.20
C VAL A 754 -19.38 -26.12 -8.75
N ILE A 755 -19.06 -27.41 -8.80
CA ILE A 755 -19.96 -28.47 -9.28
C ILE A 755 -20.61 -29.18 -8.08
N HIS A 756 -21.93 -29.37 -8.15
CA HIS A 756 -22.71 -30.15 -7.21
C HIS A 756 -23.60 -31.16 -7.93
N GLN A 757 -23.57 -32.42 -7.49
CA GLN A 757 -24.51 -33.42 -7.97
C GLN A 757 -25.90 -33.20 -7.37
N ILE A 758 -26.95 -33.30 -8.18
CA ILE A 758 -28.34 -33.14 -7.74
C ILE A 758 -29.16 -34.42 -8.02
N SER A 759 -30.16 -34.67 -7.17
CA SER A 759 -30.94 -35.91 -7.23
C SER A 759 -31.92 -36.00 -8.41
N ASP A 760 -32.21 -34.87 -9.06
CA ASP A 760 -33.19 -34.77 -10.14
C ASP A 760 -32.81 -33.65 -11.12
N VAL A 761 -33.39 -33.63 -12.32
CA VAL A 761 -33.15 -32.57 -13.31
C VAL A 761 -33.84 -31.25 -12.93
N LEU A 762 -33.22 -30.12 -13.26
CA LEU A 762 -33.83 -28.80 -13.13
C LEU A 762 -34.71 -28.49 -14.34
N THR A 763 -35.94 -28.03 -14.10
CA THR A 763 -36.87 -27.61 -15.15
C THR A 763 -37.48 -26.24 -14.84
N TYR A 764 -37.69 -25.45 -15.89
CA TYR A 764 -38.35 -24.15 -15.86
C TYR A 764 -39.70 -24.14 -16.61
N GLN A 765 -40.08 -25.28 -17.20
CA GLN A 765 -41.33 -25.50 -17.93
C GLN A 765 -42.21 -26.50 -17.19
#